data_AF-A0A9P8L9Y4-F1
#
_entry.id   AF-A0A9P8L9Y4-F1
#
_cell.length_a   1.000
_cell.length_b   1.000
_cell.length_c   1.000
_cell.angle_alpha   90.00
_cell.angle_beta   90.00
_cell.angle_gamma   90.00
#
_symmetry.space_group_name_H-M   'P 1'
#
loop_
_entity.id
_entity.type
_entity.pdbx_description
1 polymer ?
#
loop_
_entity_poly.entity_id
_entity_poly.type
_entity_poly.pdbx_seq_one_letter_code
_entity_poly.pdbx_strand_id
1 'polypeptide(L)'
;MAHYNQLEHAKLIANKLGYLPLALEQAGAYISDVQLRLGEYLPLFEKYRRNLLNYVTTCDMYTVRKETVFTTWELSFKILERHDTCTAELMLLLAFLHHETPWEGLFLLGSPTNSNLTFQSDEFCWLAELCADEFRFKSAFGKIVAVSLAKRGPLPGSLYLHPLVHAWGRDRLAPQERHRKLIHALIVIGNALEAIAKLPPTTENWILKHRVLVHADACINFMKSECEGIQTFFAEPEVVSAFFQISALYRDFGRLRQAEQFLRSLLRFSTIDNKDPIIYESQRLLADVLVEVGVHGEAEELYRTATKAQTILFGTDHYRTLASRVGLGMLLWGIGRLDEAEDLLKNIIAKLNDLPGKAGIIGREAAINLGMVYWHQGRLKEAEICYGMVLDELAVYGGQDNLAYLEPYYRLAIIYHETGRWSMAETAFGKVYLDRQKYLGLDNLDTLRTANALGHNLLSQGRYDESYKFLNIALEGQQKLMLGTDHPALLRTIFNIGVLKCKQGTYDEASGWLKRSCSLWEKAFGERHHSFLCSLTELSILMLEMGQPEKALPMLERVRLIQKECFRPNKPQCIYSERAFGDTLLSLGRLEEAEAIYKSIVDMTEQALGQNHPDTLMLHLSMARLCYAQGHLQKARKAIENIAEKLNATIGEDHPIKLIAVGVLGEVYWQESNNERAQTYFEQAIHGMMKRLGSNHPKTMELASKWSREYGLDSKAMSSINRSNDIQAA
;
A
#
# COMPACT_ATOMS: atom_id res chain seq x y z
N MET A 1 -19.43 44.17 -12.58
CA MET A 1 -18.85 43.43 -11.44
C MET A 1 -19.84 43.19 -10.29
N ALA A 2 -20.71 44.13 -9.91
CA ALA A 2 -21.68 43.93 -8.82
C ALA A 2 -22.74 42.83 -9.05
N HIS A 3 -23.26 42.68 -10.28
CA HIS A 3 -24.22 41.60 -10.62
C HIS A 3 -23.62 40.19 -10.59
N TYR A 4 -22.31 40.07 -10.89
CA TYR A 4 -21.62 38.77 -10.92
C TYR A 4 -21.50 38.16 -9.52
N ASN A 5 -21.39 39.02 -8.50
CA ASN A 5 -21.27 38.61 -7.11
C ASN A 5 -22.62 38.11 -6.53
N GLN A 6 -23.76 38.68 -6.94
CA GLN A 6 -25.08 38.28 -6.41
C GLN A 6 -25.52 36.89 -6.88
N LEU A 7 -25.21 36.52 -8.13
CA LEU A 7 -25.55 35.20 -8.67
C LEU A 7 -24.76 34.08 -7.97
N GLU A 8 -23.49 34.31 -7.66
CA GLU A 8 -22.69 33.35 -6.88
C GLU A 8 -23.24 33.16 -5.47
N HIS A 9 -23.58 34.25 -4.78
CA HIS A 9 -24.20 34.16 -3.46
C HIS A 9 -25.56 33.44 -3.50
N ALA A 10 -26.39 33.69 -4.51
CA ALA A 10 -27.65 32.97 -4.71
C ALA A 10 -27.43 31.45 -4.89
N LYS A 11 -26.42 31.05 -5.70
CA LYS A 11 -26.04 29.65 -5.89
C LYS A 11 -25.56 29.01 -4.59
N LEU A 12 -24.74 29.72 -3.80
CA LEU A 12 -24.27 29.22 -2.51
C LEU A 12 -25.43 29.02 -1.52
N ILE A 13 -26.39 29.96 -1.46
CA ILE A 13 -27.60 29.82 -0.65
C ILE A 13 -28.42 28.61 -1.11
N ALA A 14 -28.65 28.47 -2.42
CA ALA A 14 -29.43 27.37 -2.95
C ALA A 14 -28.80 26.00 -2.70
N ASN A 15 -27.48 25.90 -2.88
CA ASN A 15 -26.70 24.71 -2.51
C ASN A 15 -26.81 24.41 -1.01
N LYS A 16 -26.66 25.41 -0.14
CA LYS A 16 -26.73 25.23 1.32
C LYS A 16 -28.12 24.74 1.77
N LEU A 17 -29.17 25.21 1.10
CA LEU A 17 -30.56 24.83 1.38
C LEU A 17 -31.00 23.57 0.63
N GLY A 18 -30.11 22.92 -0.11
CA GLY A 18 -30.38 21.67 -0.84
C GLY A 18 -31.46 21.82 -1.91
N TYR A 19 -31.67 23.02 -2.43
CA TYR A 19 -32.73 23.33 -3.41
C TYR A 19 -34.15 23.02 -2.94
N LEU A 20 -34.40 22.93 -1.63
CA LEU A 20 -35.73 22.68 -1.10
C LEU A 20 -36.62 23.92 -1.30
N PRO A 21 -37.72 23.86 -2.08
CA PRO A 21 -38.48 25.05 -2.46
C PRO A 21 -38.97 25.87 -1.26
N LEU A 22 -39.48 25.20 -0.23
CA LEU A 22 -39.97 25.89 0.97
C LEU A 22 -38.83 26.55 1.78
N ALA A 23 -37.63 25.94 1.84
CA ALA A 23 -36.50 26.55 2.52
C ALA A 23 -35.94 27.76 1.75
N LEU A 24 -35.97 27.70 0.41
CA LEU A 24 -35.61 28.82 -0.46
C LEU A 24 -36.57 29.99 -0.29
N GLU A 25 -37.88 29.73 -0.24
CA GLU A 25 -38.87 30.78 0.00
C GLU A 25 -38.71 31.41 1.38
N GLN A 26 -38.46 30.61 2.43
CA GLN A 26 -38.19 31.14 3.77
C GLN A 26 -36.94 32.01 3.83
N ALA A 27 -35.85 31.58 3.19
CA ALA A 27 -34.63 32.35 3.10
C ALA A 27 -34.87 33.68 2.37
N GLY A 28 -35.57 33.64 1.22
CA GLY A 28 -35.95 34.81 0.46
C GLY A 28 -36.85 35.77 1.25
N ALA A 29 -37.82 35.25 1.98
CA ALA A 29 -38.70 36.02 2.85
C ALA A 29 -37.91 36.75 3.95
N TYR A 30 -37.01 36.05 4.65
CA TYR A 30 -36.16 36.68 5.67
C TYR A 30 -35.20 37.73 5.09
N ILE A 31 -34.54 37.43 3.97
CA ILE A 31 -33.65 38.36 3.27
C ILE A 31 -34.41 39.64 2.88
N SER A 32 -35.63 39.49 2.37
CA SER A 32 -36.49 40.61 1.98
C SER A 32 -36.98 41.41 3.19
N ASP A 33 -37.41 40.74 4.25
CA ASP A 33 -37.99 41.38 5.43
C ASP A 33 -36.94 42.19 6.22
N VAL A 34 -35.73 41.64 6.36
CA VAL A 34 -34.60 42.29 7.06
C VAL A 34 -33.73 43.15 6.14
N GLN A 35 -34.03 43.18 4.83
CA GLN A 35 -33.29 43.95 3.80
C GLN A 35 -31.79 43.59 3.73
N LEU A 36 -31.47 42.30 3.82
CA LEU A 36 -30.10 41.79 3.74
C LEU A 36 -29.60 41.69 2.30
N ARG A 37 -28.28 41.86 2.09
CA ARG A 37 -27.66 41.43 0.83
C ARG A 37 -27.53 39.90 0.83
N LEU A 38 -27.60 39.26 -0.33
CA LEU A 38 -27.49 37.79 -0.43
C LEU A 38 -26.21 37.25 0.23
N GLY A 39 -25.09 37.96 0.12
CA GLY A 39 -23.84 37.55 0.76
C GLY A 39 -23.82 37.59 2.29
N GLU A 40 -24.76 38.29 2.91
CA GLU A 40 -24.86 38.42 4.38
C GLU A 40 -25.73 37.31 4.99
N TYR A 41 -26.54 36.62 4.19
CA TYR A 41 -27.45 35.59 4.69
C TYR A 41 -26.73 34.33 5.17
N LEU A 42 -25.76 33.82 4.40
CA LEU A 42 -25.08 32.55 4.75
C LEU A 42 -24.37 32.60 6.11
N PRO A 43 -23.58 33.64 6.44
CA PRO A 43 -23.00 33.76 7.79
C PRO A 43 -24.05 33.75 8.91
N LEU A 44 -25.20 34.40 8.70
CA LEU A 44 -26.32 34.37 9.66
C LEU A 44 -26.97 32.99 9.73
N PHE A 45 -27.12 32.32 8.59
CA PHE A 45 -27.67 30.98 8.50
C PHE A 45 -26.80 29.95 9.22
N GLU A 46 -25.48 30.05 9.14
CA GLU A 46 -24.60 29.14 9.88
C GLU A 46 -24.72 29.34 11.40
N LYS A 47 -24.92 30.58 11.86
CA LYS A 47 -24.99 30.90 13.28
C LYS A 47 -26.38 30.69 13.90
N TYR A 48 -27.44 30.94 13.13
CA TYR A 48 -28.83 31.00 13.62
C TYR A 48 -29.79 30.12 12.80
N ARG A 49 -29.29 29.00 12.25
CA ARG A 49 -30.04 28.08 11.37
C ARG A 49 -31.43 27.74 11.90
N ARG A 50 -31.52 27.29 13.16
CA ARG A 50 -32.78 26.89 13.80
C ARG A 50 -33.79 28.04 13.83
N ASN A 51 -33.34 29.25 14.16
CA ASN A 51 -34.17 30.44 14.20
C ASN A 51 -34.67 30.82 12.80
N LEU A 52 -33.79 30.73 11.79
CA LEU A 52 -34.10 31.10 10.41
C LEU A 52 -35.03 30.10 9.72
N LEU A 53 -34.83 28.80 9.92
CA LEU A 53 -35.74 27.77 9.41
C LEU A 53 -37.11 27.79 10.10
N ASN A 54 -37.18 28.38 11.30
CA ASN A 54 -38.43 28.59 12.04
C ASN A 54 -38.97 30.03 11.94
N TYR A 55 -38.40 30.85 11.04
CA TYR A 55 -38.82 32.23 10.87
C TYR A 55 -40.21 32.31 10.25
N VAL A 56 -41.07 33.18 10.80
CA VAL A 56 -42.41 33.48 10.30
C VAL A 56 -42.52 34.98 10.10
N THR A 57 -42.78 35.42 8.87
CA THR A 57 -42.99 36.83 8.54
C THR A 57 -44.30 37.35 9.12
N THR A 58 -44.32 38.60 9.58
CA THR A 58 -45.48 39.22 10.23
C THR A 58 -46.40 40.02 9.29
N CYS A 59 -46.12 40.09 7.98
CA CYS A 59 -46.91 40.90 7.05
C CYS A 59 -47.57 40.11 5.90
N ASP A 60 -48.90 40.24 5.86
CA ASP A 60 -49.90 40.09 4.79
C ASP A 60 -50.50 38.73 4.36
N MET A 61 -51.78 38.58 4.78
CA MET A 61 -53.00 38.46 3.95
C MET A 61 -53.11 37.44 2.80
N TYR A 62 -52.24 36.45 2.73
CA TYR A 62 -52.56 35.14 2.14
C TYR A 62 -52.33 34.03 3.18
N THR A 63 -53.40 33.74 3.92
CA THR A 63 -53.51 32.58 4.79
C THR A 63 -53.31 31.27 4.02
N VAL A 64 -52.09 30.74 3.92
CA VAL A 64 -51.91 29.28 3.66
C VAL A 64 -50.72 28.63 4.39
N ARG A 65 -49.62 29.31 4.75
CA ARG A 65 -48.52 28.60 5.46
C ARG A 65 -47.95 29.36 6.66
N LYS A 66 -48.57 29.12 7.83
CA LYS A 66 -47.87 29.24 9.14
C LYS A 66 -46.87 28.09 9.36
N GLU A 67 -46.78 27.17 8.41
CA GLU A 67 -45.97 25.96 8.47
C GLU A 67 -44.59 26.25 7.91
N THR A 68 -43.63 26.44 8.80
CA THR A 68 -42.21 26.48 8.48
C THR A 68 -41.72 25.09 8.13
N VAL A 69 -40.63 24.99 7.37
CA VAL A 69 -39.98 23.70 7.10
C VAL A 69 -39.68 22.95 8.41
N PHE A 70 -39.27 23.69 9.45
CA PHE A 70 -39.04 23.13 10.79
C PHE A 70 -40.31 22.52 11.40
N THR A 71 -41.45 23.22 11.36
CA THR A 71 -42.72 22.70 11.89
C THR A 71 -43.26 21.50 11.12
N THR A 72 -43.05 21.42 9.80
CA THR A 72 -43.45 20.26 8.99
C THR A 72 -42.69 19.02 9.42
N TRP A 73 -41.37 19.10 9.57
CA TRP A 73 -40.57 17.95 10.05
C TRP A 73 -40.89 17.58 11.50
N GLU A 74 -41.19 18.56 12.35
CA GLU A 74 -41.62 18.32 13.73
C GLU A 74 -42.94 17.53 13.81
N LEU A 75 -43.90 17.84 12.94
CA LEU A 75 -45.16 17.10 12.84
C LEU A 75 -44.93 15.67 12.34
N SER A 76 -44.16 15.49 11.27
CA SER A 76 -43.78 14.16 10.76
C SER A 76 -43.10 13.31 11.83
N PHE A 77 -42.20 13.90 12.61
CA PHE A 77 -41.50 13.19 13.69
C PHE A 77 -42.43 12.83 14.85
N LYS A 78 -43.32 13.73 15.27
CA LYS A 78 -44.30 13.43 16.32
C LYS A 78 -45.25 12.30 15.93
N ILE A 79 -45.60 12.18 14.65
CA ILE A 79 -46.35 11.02 14.14
C ILE A 79 -45.53 9.75 14.32
N LEU A 80 -44.25 9.77 13.93
CA LEU A 80 -43.34 8.63 14.07
C LEU A 80 -43.17 8.21 15.54
N GLU A 81 -42.90 9.16 16.43
CA GLU A 81 -42.66 8.95 17.87
C GLU A 81 -43.87 8.35 18.59
N ARG A 82 -45.09 8.77 18.24
CA ARG A 82 -46.33 8.22 18.84
C ARG A 82 -46.58 6.76 18.47
N HIS A 83 -46.16 6.34 17.28
CA HIS A 83 -46.45 5.00 16.77
C HIS A 83 -45.31 4.01 16.99
N ASP A 84 -44.06 4.46 16.98
CA ASP A 84 -42.88 3.61 17.11
C ASP A 84 -41.69 4.39 17.64
N THR A 85 -41.50 4.34 18.97
CA THR A 85 -40.42 5.05 19.68
C THR A 85 -39.04 4.61 19.20
N CYS A 86 -38.82 3.31 18.95
CA CYS A 86 -37.55 2.79 18.43
C CYS A 86 -37.23 3.33 17.03
N THR A 87 -38.25 3.49 16.18
CA THR A 87 -38.06 4.06 14.84
C THR A 87 -37.78 5.57 14.90
N ALA A 88 -38.44 6.29 15.80
CA ALA A 88 -38.12 7.70 16.05
C ALA A 88 -36.67 7.85 16.55
N GLU A 89 -36.22 6.96 17.42
CA GLU A 89 -34.85 6.91 17.91
C GLU A 89 -33.83 6.61 16.81
N LEU A 90 -34.14 5.67 15.93
CA LEU A 90 -33.34 5.41 14.72
C LEU A 90 -33.22 6.65 13.82
N MET A 91 -34.30 7.41 13.64
CA MET A 91 -34.27 8.64 12.84
C MET A 91 -33.35 9.71 13.47
N LEU A 92 -33.37 9.86 14.79
CA LEU A 92 -32.46 10.78 15.47
C LEU A 92 -31.00 10.31 15.36
N LEU A 93 -30.75 9.01 15.45
CA LEU A 93 -29.41 8.43 15.28
C LEU A 93 -28.87 8.66 13.86
N LEU A 94 -29.70 8.52 12.83
CA LEU A 94 -29.35 8.80 11.43
C LEU A 94 -28.88 10.24 11.21
N ALA A 95 -29.29 11.20 12.06
CA ALA A 95 -28.86 12.59 11.98
C ALA A 95 -27.39 12.83 12.35
N PHE A 96 -26.68 11.82 12.86
CA PHE A 96 -25.25 11.88 13.21
C PHE A 96 -24.36 11.09 12.24
N LEU A 97 -24.97 10.27 11.38
CA LEU A 97 -24.29 9.50 10.34
C LEU A 97 -24.25 10.30 9.04
N HIS A 98 -23.32 9.99 8.12
CA HIS A 98 -23.31 10.59 6.79
C HIS A 98 -24.70 10.54 6.13
N HIS A 99 -25.21 11.67 5.64
CA HIS A 99 -26.63 11.82 5.26
C HIS A 99 -27.00 11.13 3.93
N GLU A 100 -26.03 10.81 3.06
CA GLU A 100 -26.34 10.30 1.71
C GLU A 100 -26.55 8.79 1.64
N THR A 101 -25.95 8.02 2.56
CA THR A 101 -25.80 6.57 2.39
C THR A 101 -25.90 5.71 3.66
N PRO A 102 -26.57 6.11 4.77
CA PRO A 102 -26.73 5.19 5.90
C PRO A 102 -27.58 4.00 5.47
N TRP A 103 -27.23 2.79 5.92
CA TRP A 103 -27.87 1.56 5.43
C TRP A 103 -28.21 0.57 6.54
N GLU A 104 -29.19 -0.30 6.27
CA GLU A 104 -29.71 -1.31 7.18
C GLU A 104 -28.60 -2.17 7.83
N GLY A 105 -27.68 -2.69 7.01
CA GLY A 105 -26.57 -3.54 7.48
C GLY A 105 -25.61 -2.88 8.47
N LEU A 106 -25.47 -1.54 8.48
CA LEU A 106 -24.65 -0.84 9.47
C LEU A 106 -25.17 -1.09 10.89
N PHE A 107 -26.48 -1.01 11.06
CA PHE A 107 -27.14 -1.17 12.36
C PHE A 107 -27.25 -2.63 12.77
N LEU A 108 -27.45 -3.55 11.81
CA LEU A 108 -27.43 -4.98 12.09
C LEU A 108 -26.06 -5.44 12.56
N LEU A 109 -24.98 -5.03 11.89
CA LEU A 109 -23.61 -5.32 12.31
C LEU A 109 -23.27 -4.60 13.62
N GLY A 110 -23.69 -3.35 13.77
CA GLY A 110 -23.44 -2.51 14.93
C GLY A 110 -24.35 -2.77 16.13
N SER A 111 -25.25 -3.75 16.04
CA SER A 111 -26.18 -4.09 17.12
C SER A 111 -25.42 -4.50 18.39
N PRO A 112 -25.85 -4.04 19.58
CA PRO A 112 -25.31 -4.44 20.87
C PRO A 112 -25.19 -5.96 21.05
N THR A 113 -26.13 -6.72 20.48
CA THR A 113 -26.17 -8.19 20.55
C THR A 113 -24.98 -8.89 19.90
N ASN A 114 -24.25 -8.20 19.02
CA ASN A 114 -23.08 -8.73 18.30
C ASN A 114 -21.75 -8.32 18.96
N SER A 115 -21.78 -7.48 20.00
CA SER A 115 -20.57 -7.07 20.73
C SER A 115 -20.18 -8.09 21.79
N ASN A 116 -18.89 -8.15 22.13
CA ASN A 116 -18.39 -8.98 23.23
C ASN A 116 -18.52 -8.30 24.61
N LEU A 117 -19.03 -7.06 24.66
CA LEU A 117 -19.14 -6.26 25.88
C LEU A 117 -20.52 -6.46 26.52
N THR A 118 -20.54 -6.62 27.84
CA THR A 118 -21.77 -6.49 28.62
C THR A 118 -22.12 -5.02 28.76
N PHE A 119 -23.11 -4.56 28.00
CA PHE A 119 -23.62 -3.20 28.08
C PHE A 119 -24.10 -2.91 29.51
N GLN A 120 -23.54 -1.88 30.14
CA GLN A 120 -23.97 -1.46 31.48
C GLN A 120 -25.15 -0.46 31.44
N SER A 121 -25.42 0.16 30.28
CA SER A 121 -26.43 1.19 30.14
C SER A 121 -27.74 0.68 29.51
N ASP A 122 -28.85 0.77 30.24
CA ASP A 122 -30.20 0.43 29.75
C ASP A 122 -30.67 1.30 28.57
N GLU A 123 -30.02 2.45 28.33
CA GLU A 123 -30.49 3.47 27.37
C GLU A 123 -30.19 3.17 25.89
N PHE A 124 -29.35 2.16 25.59
CA PHE A 124 -29.02 1.77 24.22
C PHE A 124 -29.71 0.46 23.79
N CYS A 125 -30.50 -0.16 24.68
CA CYS A 125 -31.20 -1.42 24.46
C CYS A 125 -32.25 -1.36 23.34
N TRP A 126 -32.83 -0.18 23.05
CA TRP A 126 -33.84 -0.02 22.00
C TRP A 126 -33.36 -0.48 20.62
N LEU A 127 -32.06 -0.35 20.31
CA LEU A 127 -31.51 -0.80 19.03
C LEU A 127 -31.44 -2.32 18.97
N ALA A 128 -31.03 -2.96 20.07
CA ALA A 128 -31.03 -4.42 20.18
C ALA A 128 -32.45 -4.99 20.03
N GLU A 129 -33.43 -4.37 20.70
CA GLU A 129 -34.84 -4.75 20.57
C GLU A 129 -35.38 -4.56 19.15
N LEU A 130 -34.99 -3.47 18.48
CA LEU A 130 -35.41 -3.21 17.11
C LEU A 130 -34.78 -4.22 16.13
N CYS A 131 -33.50 -4.54 16.31
CA CYS A 131 -32.77 -5.49 15.45
C CYS A 131 -33.10 -6.97 15.74
N ALA A 132 -33.72 -7.29 16.87
CA ALA A 132 -34.13 -8.65 17.21
C ALA A 132 -35.24 -9.20 16.29
N ASP A 133 -36.04 -8.32 15.67
CA ASP A 133 -37.09 -8.67 14.72
C ASP A 133 -36.78 -8.03 13.35
N GLU A 134 -36.37 -8.86 12.38
CA GLU A 134 -36.00 -8.43 11.03
C GLU A 134 -37.16 -7.71 10.31
N PHE A 135 -38.40 -8.15 10.51
CA PHE A 135 -39.56 -7.52 9.89
C PHE A 135 -39.78 -6.12 10.48
N ARG A 136 -39.72 -6.00 11.82
CA ARG A 136 -39.85 -4.73 12.52
C ARG A 136 -38.73 -3.75 12.11
N PHE A 137 -37.48 -4.23 12.02
CA PHE A 137 -36.34 -3.44 11.60
C PHE A 137 -36.47 -2.91 10.16
N LYS A 138 -36.82 -3.77 9.19
CA LYS A 138 -37.05 -3.34 7.80
C LYS A 138 -38.25 -2.39 7.68
N SER A 139 -39.28 -2.61 8.49
CA SER A 139 -40.46 -1.74 8.56
C SER A 139 -40.08 -0.33 9.06
N ALA A 140 -39.16 -0.21 10.03
CA ALA A 140 -38.71 1.07 10.58
C ALA A 140 -38.17 2.03 9.49
N PHE A 141 -37.31 1.53 8.59
CA PHE A 141 -36.82 2.31 7.45
C PHE A 141 -37.97 2.75 6.52
N GLY A 142 -38.95 1.86 6.30
CA GLY A 142 -40.16 2.18 5.53
C GLY A 142 -40.99 3.29 6.16
N LYS A 143 -41.18 3.26 7.49
CA LYS A 143 -41.92 4.28 8.24
C LYS A 143 -41.25 5.65 8.17
N ILE A 144 -39.92 5.72 8.29
CA ILE A 144 -39.16 6.98 8.16
C ILE A 144 -39.34 7.60 6.77
N VAL A 145 -39.32 6.76 5.73
CA VAL A 145 -39.57 7.20 4.35
C VAL A 145 -41.03 7.64 4.17
N ALA A 146 -41.99 6.92 4.75
CA ALA A 146 -43.42 7.24 4.66
C ALA A 146 -43.77 8.61 5.24
N VAL A 147 -43.09 9.04 6.31
CA VAL A 147 -43.27 10.39 6.90
C VAL A 147 -42.40 11.47 6.22
N SER A 148 -41.75 11.15 5.10
CA SER A 148 -40.93 12.05 4.28
C SER A 148 -39.70 12.66 5.00
N LEU A 149 -39.20 12.01 6.05
CA LEU A 149 -37.97 12.43 6.74
C LEU A 149 -36.70 11.86 6.06
N ALA A 150 -36.84 10.81 5.25
CA ALA A 150 -35.78 10.29 4.40
C ALA A 150 -36.35 9.81 3.06
N LYS A 151 -35.46 9.59 2.10
CA LYS A 151 -35.74 8.88 0.84
C LYS A 151 -34.95 7.58 0.82
N ARG A 152 -35.33 6.65 -0.04
CA ARG A 152 -34.47 5.49 -0.34
C ARG A 152 -33.24 5.99 -1.11
N GLY A 153 -32.07 5.57 -0.64
CA GLY A 153 -30.80 5.92 -1.24
C GLY A 153 -30.49 5.10 -2.50
N PRO A 154 -29.37 5.38 -3.18
CA PRO A 154 -29.01 4.74 -4.44
C PRO A 154 -28.61 3.26 -4.29
N LEU A 155 -28.23 2.83 -3.08
CA LEU A 155 -27.84 1.45 -2.79
C LEU A 155 -28.99 0.66 -2.12
N PRO A 156 -29.10 -0.66 -2.33
CA PRO A 156 -30.08 -1.49 -1.63
C PRO A 156 -29.99 -1.32 -0.10
N GLY A 157 -31.14 -1.11 0.55
CA GLY A 157 -31.23 -0.92 2.00
C GLY A 157 -30.62 0.40 2.52
N SER A 158 -30.23 1.33 1.65
CA SER A 158 -29.74 2.65 2.05
C SER A 158 -30.85 3.69 2.11
N LEU A 159 -30.63 4.71 2.93
CA LEU A 159 -31.43 5.93 2.98
C LEU A 159 -30.64 7.12 2.44
N TYR A 160 -31.36 8.17 2.09
CA TYR A 160 -30.85 9.50 1.83
C TYR A 160 -31.64 10.48 2.69
N LEU A 161 -30.95 11.21 3.56
CA LEU A 161 -31.52 12.31 4.32
C LEU A 161 -31.17 13.61 3.62
N HIS A 162 -32.17 14.46 3.41
CA HIS A 162 -31.92 15.81 2.92
C HIS A 162 -31.02 16.56 3.93
N PRO A 163 -30.00 17.33 3.51
CA PRO A 163 -29.05 17.99 4.43
C PRO A 163 -29.72 18.83 5.52
N LEU A 164 -30.84 19.48 5.21
CA LEU A 164 -31.60 20.25 6.19
C LEU A 164 -32.40 19.38 7.18
N VAL A 165 -32.90 18.20 6.77
CA VAL A 165 -33.53 17.24 7.70
C VAL A 165 -32.46 16.64 8.62
N HIS A 166 -31.30 16.33 8.05
CA HIS A 166 -30.12 15.86 8.80
C HIS A 166 -29.61 16.90 9.81
N ALA A 167 -29.65 18.19 9.47
CA ALA A 167 -29.37 19.28 10.42
C ALA A 167 -30.49 19.43 11.47
N TRP A 168 -31.75 19.44 11.04
CA TRP A 168 -32.92 19.55 11.91
C TRP A 168 -32.96 18.46 13.00
N GLY A 169 -32.65 17.20 12.64
CA GLY A 169 -32.62 16.08 13.59
C GLY A 169 -31.64 16.30 14.74
N ARG A 170 -30.55 17.04 14.51
CA ARG A 170 -29.59 17.46 15.54
C ARG A 170 -30.04 18.72 16.26
N ASP A 171 -30.53 19.72 15.53
CA ASP A 171 -30.90 21.05 16.06
C ASP A 171 -32.11 20.99 17.01
N ARG A 172 -32.97 19.95 16.88
CA ARG A 172 -34.09 19.71 17.80
C ARG A 172 -33.65 19.22 19.18
N LEU A 173 -32.49 18.57 19.28
CA LEU A 173 -32.00 17.94 20.50
C LEU A 173 -31.30 18.95 21.41
N ALA A 174 -31.48 18.79 22.71
CA ALA A 174 -30.71 19.54 23.70
C ALA A 174 -29.21 19.17 23.59
N PRO A 175 -28.27 20.05 23.99
CA PRO A 175 -26.83 19.77 23.86
C PRO A 175 -26.39 18.43 24.49
N GLN A 176 -26.92 18.09 25.66
CA GLN A 176 -26.63 16.81 26.33
C GLN A 176 -27.17 15.61 25.54
N GLU A 177 -28.38 15.71 25.00
CA GLU A 177 -28.97 14.66 24.15
C GLU A 177 -28.20 14.50 22.84
N ARG A 178 -27.72 15.60 22.23
CA ARG A 178 -26.86 15.54 21.04
C ARG A 178 -25.57 14.78 21.32
N HIS A 179 -24.91 15.09 22.44
CA HIS A 179 -23.71 14.40 22.86
C HIS A 179 -23.97 12.90 23.03
N ARG A 180 -25.09 12.53 23.66
CA ARG A 180 -25.48 11.14 23.87
C ARG A 180 -25.81 10.39 22.57
N LYS A 181 -26.55 11.02 21.65
CA LYS A 181 -26.85 10.40 20.33
C LYS A 181 -25.60 10.23 19.47
N LEU A 182 -24.64 11.15 19.57
CA LEU A 182 -23.33 10.98 18.94
C LEU A 182 -22.57 9.77 19.53
N ILE A 183 -22.57 9.61 20.86
CA ILE A 183 -21.97 8.44 21.52
C ILE A 183 -22.60 7.14 20.98
N HIS A 184 -23.93 7.07 20.93
CA HIS A 184 -24.64 5.93 20.36
C HIS A 184 -24.22 5.64 18.91
N ALA A 185 -24.08 6.67 18.07
CA ALA A 185 -23.66 6.50 16.68
C ALA A 185 -22.23 5.95 16.57
N LEU A 186 -21.30 6.44 17.41
CA LEU A 186 -19.94 5.93 17.49
C LEU A 186 -19.90 4.46 17.94
N ILE A 187 -20.73 4.08 18.92
CA ILE A 187 -20.84 2.70 19.38
C ILE A 187 -21.34 1.77 18.26
N VAL A 188 -22.37 2.16 17.50
CA VAL A 188 -22.84 1.38 16.33
C VAL A 188 -21.70 1.16 15.34
N ILE A 189 -20.94 2.22 15.03
CA ILE A 189 -19.80 2.15 14.11
C ILE A 189 -18.72 1.21 14.65
N GLY A 190 -18.36 1.35 15.92
CA GLY A 190 -17.37 0.50 16.59
C GLY A 190 -17.74 -0.98 16.57
N ASN A 191 -18.97 -1.30 16.97
CA ASN A 191 -19.50 -2.66 16.96
C ASN A 191 -19.55 -3.24 15.54
N ALA A 192 -19.93 -2.44 14.54
CA ALA A 192 -19.96 -2.89 13.16
C ALA A 192 -18.56 -3.24 12.66
N LEU A 193 -17.55 -2.43 13.00
CA LEU A 193 -16.15 -2.71 12.67
C LEU A 193 -15.63 -3.96 13.37
N GLU A 194 -15.97 -4.16 14.65
CA GLU A 194 -15.61 -5.36 15.40
C GLU A 194 -16.26 -6.61 14.76
N ALA A 195 -17.53 -6.53 14.37
CA ALA A 195 -18.23 -7.62 13.70
C ALA A 195 -17.60 -7.93 12.33
N ILE A 196 -17.24 -6.91 11.54
CA ILE A 196 -16.53 -7.09 10.27
C ILE A 196 -15.16 -7.74 10.48
N ALA A 197 -14.44 -7.38 11.56
CA ALA A 197 -13.14 -7.97 11.88
C ALA A 197 -13.22 -9.47 12.24
N LYS A 198 -14.40 -9.96 12.66
CA LYS A 198 -14.65 -11.40 12.93
C LYS A 198 -14.97 -12.19 11.66
N LEU A 199 -15.31 -11.53 10.55
CA LEU A 199 -15.59 -12.20 9.27
C LEU A 199 -14.30 -12.68 8.59
N PRO A 200 -14.36 -13.77 7.79
CA PRO A 200 -13.24 -14.16 6.94
C PRO A 200 -12.79 -12.97 6.08
N PRO A 201 -11.48 -12.69 5.94
CA PRO A 201 -11.06 -11.53 5.18
C PRO A 201 -11.41 -11.73 3.70
N THR A 202 -12.30 -10.90 3.18
CA THR A 202 -12.70 -10.91 1.76
C THR A 202 -12.75 -9.47 1.25
N THR A 203 -12.82 -9.29 -0.07
CA THR A 203 -13.10 -7.99 -0.70
C THR A 203 -14.36 -7.33 -0.12
N GLU A 204 -15.37 -8.13 0.28
CA GLU A 204 -16.59 -7.61 0.91
C GLU A 204 -16.32 -6.93 2.25
N ASN A 205 -15.37 -7.42 3.06
CA ASN A 205 -15.00 -6.76 4.31
C ASN A 205 -14.41 -5.37 4.06
N TRP A 206 -13.57 -5.22 3.02
CA TRP A 206 -13.01 -3.92 2.66
C TRP A 206 -14.09 -2.96 2.17
N ILE A 207 -15.04 -3.45 1.35
CA ILE A 207 -16.20 -2.65 0.91
C ILE A 207 -17.03 -2.20 2.11
N LEU A 208 -17.30 -3.10 3.07
CA LEU A 208 -18.01 -2.76 4.30
C LEU A 208 -17.25 -1.72 5.13
N LYS A 209 -15.94 -1.92 5.37
CA LYS A 209 -15.08 -0.94 6.06
C LYS A 209 -15.09 0.42 5.37
N HIS A 210 -15.04 0.46 4.04
CA HIS A 210 -15.12 1.70 3.26
C HIS A 210 -16.48 2.40 3.43
N ARG A 211 -17.57 1.65 3.41
CA ARG A 211 -18.92 2.19 3.69
C ARG A 211 -19.05 2.70 5.12
N VAL A 212 -18.40 2.06 6.10
CA VAL A 212 -18.40 2.52 7.50
C VAL A 212 -17.57 3.80 7.66
N LEU A 213 -16.45 3.94 6.93
CA LEU A 213 -15.53 5.08 7.02
C LEU A 213 -16.23 6.43 6.84
N VAL A 214 -17.15 6.56 5.89
CA VAL A 214 -17.88 7.83 5.65
C VAL A 214 -18.74 8.24 6.84
N HIS A 215 -19.27 7.26 7.58
CA HIS A 215 -20.06 7.53 8.79
C HIS A 215 -19.17 7.85 9.98
N ALA A 216 -18.02 7.17 10.13
CA ALA A 216 -17.01 7.52 11.13
C ALA A 216 -16.55 8.97 10.95
N ASP A 217 -16.25 9.38 9.71
CA ASP A 217 -15.87 10.76 9.39
C ASP A 217 -16.98 11.77 9.73
N ALA A 218 -18.24 11.45 9.43
CA ALA A 218 -19.36 12.32 9.75
C ALA A 218 -19.50 12.55 11.27
N CYS A 219 -19.44 11.47 12.07
CA CYS A 219 -19.50 11.55 13.53
C CYS A 219 -18.30 12.33 14.11
N ILE A 220 -17.09 12.03 13.64
CA ILE A 220 -15.86 12.67 14.12
C ILE A 220 -15.82 14.16 13.77
N ASN A 221 -16.25 14.55 12.56
CA ASN A 221 -16.31 15.95 12.18
C ASN A 221 -17.32 16.72 13.04
N PHE A 222 -18.50 16.13 13.29
CA PHE A 222 -19.49 16.72 14.17
C PHE A 222 -18.97 16.87 15.61
N MET A 223 -18.29 15.84 16.13
CA MET A 223 -17.66 15.88 17.45
C MET A 223 -16.67 17.05 17.57
N LYS A 224 -15.82 17.25 16.56
CA LYS A 224 -14.79 18.32 16.55
C LYS A 224 -15.39 19.72 16.47
N SER A 225 -16.52 19.90 15.80
CA SER A 225 -17.14 21.22 15.60
C SER A 225 -18.06 21.63 16.75
N GLU A 226 -18.75 20.70 17.39
CA GLU A 226 -19.92 21.00 18.25
C GLU A 226 -19.80 20.51 19.71
N CYS A 227 -18.78 19.71 20.06
CA CYS A 227 -18.62 19.19 21.43
C CYS A 227 -17.45 19.85 22.19
N GLU A 228 -17.64 20.06 23.50
CA GLU A 228 -16.64 20.64 24.40
C GLU A 228 -15.52 19.65 24.76
N GLY A 229 -14.69 19.33 23.76
CA GLY A 229 -13.50 18.52 23.92
C GLY A 229 -13.73 17.01 23.94
N ILE A 230 -12.78 16.27 23.38
CA ILE A 230 -12.86 14.82 23.19
C ILE A 230 -12.79 14.02 24.51
N GLN A 231 -12.28 14.63 25.59
CA GLN A 231 -12.13 14.00 26.90
C GLN A 231 -13.45 13.55 27.53
N THR A 232 -14.58 14.18 27.20
CA THR A 232 -15.88 13.82 27.80
C THR A 232 -16.43 12.49 27.29
N PHE A 233 -15.84 11.92 26.24
CA PHE A 233 -16.29 10.68 25.59
C PHE A 233 -15.67 9.41 26.20
N PHE A 234 -14.50 9.50 26.83
CA PHE A 234 -13.72 8.30 27.23
C PHE A 234 -14.06 7.75 28.63
N ALA A 235 -15.22 8.10 29.16
CA ALA A 235 -15.72 7.59 30.44
C ALA A 235 -16.30 6.17 30.31
N GLU A 236 -16.88 5.84 29.15
CA GLU A 236 -17.61 4.59 28.89
C GLU A 236 -16.72 3.57 28.13
N PRO A 237 -16.64 2.30 28.58
CA PRO A 237 -15.88 1.24 27.89
C PRO A 237 -16.24 1.02 26.42
N GLU A 238 -17.53 1.11 26.11
CA GLU A 238 -18.08 0.94 24.77
C GLU A 238 -17.56 2.02 23.82
N VAL A 239 -17.39 3.24 24.31
CA VAL A 239 -16.86 4.36 23.54
C VAL A 239 -15.36 4.20 23.32
N VAL A 240 -14.61 3.78 24.34
CA VAL A 240 -13.17 3.48 24.18
C VAL A 240 -12.96 2.37 23.15
N SER A 241 -13.77 1.31 23.17
CA SER A 241 -13.76 0.26 22.16
C SER A 241 -14.05 0.82 20.76
N ALA A 242 -15.08 1.66 20.62
CA ALA A 242 -15.42 2.30 19.36
C ALA A 242 -14.27 3.16 18.79
N PHE A 243 -13.61 3.96 19.62
CA PHE A 243 -12.45 4.76 19.21
C PHE A 243 -11.25 3.90 18.83
N PHE A 244 -11.01 2.79 19.53
CA PHE A 244 -10.00 1.81 19.14
C PHE A 244 -10.28 1.25 17.74
N GLN A 245 -11.52 0.80 17.48
CA GLN A 245 -11.92 0.25 16.18
C GLN A 245 -11.85 1.29 15.05
N ILE A 246 -12.29 2.53 15.30
CA ILE A 246 -12.19 3.63 14.34
C ILE A 246 -10.71 3.98 14.06
N SER A 247 -9.84 3.93 15.07
CA SER A 247 -8.41 4.15 14.89
C SER A 247 -7.76 3.07 14.04
N ALA A 248 -8.15 1.79 14.25
CA ALA A 248 -7.74 0.69 13.39
C ALA A 248 -8.24 0.86 11.95
N LEU A 249 -9.49 1.28 11.77
CA LEU A 249 -10.04 1.63 10.45
C LEU A 249 -9.24 2.75 9.77
N TYR A 250 -8.90 3.82 10.50
CA TYR A 250 -8.09 4.90 9.93
C TYR A 250 -6.69 4.44 9.55
N ARG A 251 -6.06 3.57 10.34
CA ARG A 251 -4.80 2.93 9.97
C ARG A 251 -4.94 2.10 8.69
N ASP A 252 -5.98 1.26 8.58
CA ASP A 252 -6.27 0.44 7.39
C ASP A 252 -6.41 1.30 6.10
N PHE A 253 -6.92 2.52 6.22
CA PHE A 253 -7.05 3.49 5.13
C PHE A 253 -5.87 4.47 5.02
N GLY A 254 -4.76 4.23 5.72
CA GLY A 254 -3.54 5.05 5.66
C GLY A 254 -3.65 6.43 6.30
N ARG A 255 -4.72 6.71 7.06
CA ARG A 255 -4.94 7.99 7.77
C ARG A 255 -4.22 8.03 9.11
N LEU A 256 -2.92 7.78 9.09
CA LEU A 256 -2.09 7.53 10.27
C LEU A 256 -2.13 8.65 11.31
N ARG A 257 -2.07 9.92 10.88
CA ARG A 257 -2.14 11.07 11.80
C ARG A 257 -3.46 11.16 12.57
N GLN A 258 -4.58 10.80 11.93
CA GLN A 258 -5.89 10.79 12.58
C GLN A 258 -5.94 9.65 13.60
N ALA A 259 -5.52 8.45 13.21
CA ALA A 259 -5.42 7.29 14.10
C ALA A 259 -4.54 7.60 15.32
N GLU A 260 -3.36 8.19 15.12
CA GLU A 260 -2.45 8.60 16.19
C GLU A 260 -3.13 9.57 17.17
N GLN A 261 -3.76 10.64 16.65
CA GLN A 261 -4.42 11.64 17.49
C GLN A 261 -5.52 11.01 18.36
N PHE A 262 -6.31 10.09 17.81
CA PHE A 262 -7.36 9.40 18.55
C PHE A 262 -6.80 8.47 19.61
N LEU A 263 -5.81 7.65 19.28
CA LEU A 263 -5.20 6.71 20.22
C LEU A 263 -4.52 7.45 21.38
N ARG A 264 -3.82 8.56 21.10
CA ARG A 264 -3.26 9.42 22.15
C ARG A 264 -4.34 10.00 23.07
N SER A 265 -5.45 10.45 22.50
CA SER A 265 -6.57 11.00 23.27
C SER A 265 -7.22 9.92 24.13
N LEU A 266 -7.45 8.73 23.56
CA LEU A 266 -7.99 7.56 24.24
C LEU A 266 -7.12 7.19 25.43
N LEU A 267 -5.81 7.00 25.23
CA LEU A 267 -4.88 6.59 26.29
C LEU A 267 -4.69 7.67 27.37
N ARG A 268 -4.88 8.96 27.02
CA ARG A 268 -4.73 10.07 27.96
C ARG A 268 -5.95 10.28 28.85
N PHE A 269 -7.15 10.10 28.29
CA PHE A 269 -8.40 10.51 28.94
C PHE A 269 -9.30 9.35 29.35
N SER A 270 -8.97 8.11 28.97
CA SER A 270 -9.75 6.95 29.43
C SER A 270 -9.71 6.85 30.96
N THR A 271 -10.89 6.70 31.56
CA THR A 271 -11.06 6.43 32.99
C THR A 271 -11.17 4.94 33.30
N ILE A 272 -11.02 4.09 32.28
CA ILE A 272 -11.02 2.63 32.41
C ILE A 272 -9.78 2.20 33.19
N ASP A 273 -9.90 1.13 33.97
CA ASP A 273 -8.75 0.54 34.67
C ASP A 273 -7.60 0.33 33.68
N ASN A 274 -6.41 0.81 34.02
CA ASN A 274 -5.19 0.63 33.24
C ASN A 274 -4.87 -0.85 32.99
N LYS A 275 -5.48 -1.77 33.75
CA LYS A 275 -5.36 -3.22 33.57
C LYS A 275 -6.31 -3.81 32.52
N ASP A 276 -7.25 -3.02 32.00
CA ASP A 276 -8.17 -3.47 30.96
C ASP A 276 -7.40 -3.80 29.68
N PRO A 277 -7.65 -4.97 29.05
CA PRO A 277 -7.01 -5.35 27.80
C PRO A 277 -7.08 -4.29 26.69
N ILE A 278 -8.17 -3.51 26.60
CA ILE A 278 -8.35 -2.52 25.54
C ILE A 278 -7.29 -1.41 25.60
N ILE A 279 -6.80 -1.09 26.80
CA ILE A 279 -5.77 -0.07 27.01
C ILE A 279 -4.44 -0.55 26.42
N TYR A 280 -4.04 -1.79 26.70
CA TYR A 280 -2.81 -2.35 26.14
C TYR A 280 -2.91 -2.61 24.63
N GLU A 281 -4.08 -3.04 24.16
CA GLU A 281 -4.34 -3.18 22.72
C GLU A 281 -4.28 -1.83 22.01
N SER A 282 -4.76 -0.75 22.65
CA SER A 282 -4.64 0.62 22.16
C SER A 282 -3.20 1.14 22.19
N GLN A 283 -2.40 0.82 23.22
CA GLN A 283 -0.96 1.13 23.26
C GLN A 283 -0.20 0.44 22.14
N ARG A 284 -0.50 -0.84 21.91
CA ARG A 284 0.08 -1.62 20.80
C ARG A 284 -0.30 -1.03 19.45
N LEU A 285 -1.58 -0.70 19.24
CA LEU A 285 -2.02 -0.08 17.99
C LEU A 285 -1.40 1.31 17.79
N LEU A 286 -1.22 2.10 18.85
CA LEU A 286 -0.50 3.37 18.76
C LEU A 286 0.97 3.13 18.38
N ALA A 287 1.63 2.14 18.98
CA ALA A 287 2.99 1.78 18.61
C ALA A 287 3.08 1.36 17.14
N ASP A 288 2.16 0.53 16.65
CA ASP A 288 2.06 0.14 15.24
C ASP A 288 1.92 1.38 14.32
N VAL A 289 1.02 2.31 14.66
CA VAL A 289 0.83 3.56 13.91
C VAL A 289 2.10 4.43 13.93
N LEU A 290 2.77 4.55 15.08
CA LEU A 290 4.01 5.32 15.20
C LEU A 290 5.15 4.69 14.40
N VAL A 291 5.21 3.35 14.29
CA VAL A 291 6.16 2.68 13.38
C VAL A 291 5.91 3.11 11.95
N GLU A 292 4.65 3.11 11.50
CA GLU A 292 4.29 3.49 10.14
C GLU A 292 4.49 4.99 9.85
N VAL A 293 4.35 5.85 10.88
CA VAL A 293 4.67 7.29 10.79
C VAL A 293 6.18 7.56 10.84
N GLY A 294 6.99 6.61 11.33
CA GLY A 294 8.45 6.74 11.45
C GLY A 294 8.94 7.25 12.81
N VAL A 295 8.09 7.30 13.83
CA VAL A 295 8.43 7.72 15.21
C VAL A 295 8.83 6.50 16.04
N HIS A 296 10.01 5.95 15.74
CA HIS A 296 10.40 4.65 16.27
C HIS A 296 10.76 4.62 17.76
N GLY A 297 11.31 5.71 18.31
CA GLY A 297 11.74 5.76 19.72
C GLY A 297 10.57 5.63 20.69
N GLU A 298 9.49 6.39 20.44
CA GLU A 298 8.27 6.32 21.24
C GLU A 298 7.53 4.99 21.05
N ALA A 299 7.49 4.48 19.81
CA ALA A 299 6.92 3.17 19.54
C ALA A 299 7.60 2.06 20.35
N GLU A 300 8.94 2.11 20.48
CA GLU A 300 9.70 1.15 21.27
C GLU A 300 9.33 1.23 22.75
N GLU A 301 9.24 2.43 23.30
CA GLU A 301 8.82 2.65 24.69
C GLU A 301 7.44 2.05 24.92
N LEU A 302 6.47 2.34 24.06
CA LEU A 302 5.10 1.83 24.16
C LEU A 302 5.03 0.30 24.08
N TYR A 303 5.76 -0.35 23.16
CA TYR A 303 5.80 -1.81 23.12
C TYR A 303 6.42 -2.39 24.40
N ARG A 304 7.48 -1.77 24.93
CA ARG A 304 8.14 -2.24 26.16
C ARG A 304 7.27 -2.02 27.39
N THR A 305 6.56 -0.91 27.50
CA THR A 305 5.63 -0.65 28.62
C THR A 305 4.43 -1.58 28.56
N ALA A 306 3.83 -1.76 27.38
CA ALA A 306 2.71 -2.68 27.17
C ALA A 306 3.13 -4.12 27.51
N THR A 307 4.29 -4.57 27.02
CA THR A 307 4.83 -5.91 27.31
C THR A 307 5.07 -6.12 28.80
N LYS A 308 5.67 -5.15 29.50
CA LYS A 308 5.93 -5.24 30.96
C LYS A 308 4.62 -5.36 31.74
N ALA A 309 3.64 -4.52 31.44
CA ALA A 309 2.35 -4.54 32.11
C ALA A 309 1.58 -5.85 31.84
N GLN A 310 1.54 -6.30 30.58
CA GLN A 310 0.92 -7.57 30.20
C GLN A 310 1.62 -8.77 30.84
N THR A 311 2.94 -8.73 31.00
CA THR A 311 3.70 -9.76 31.70
C THR A 311 3.27 -9.87 33.17
N ILE A 312 3.04 -8.74 33.85
CA ILE A 312 2.58 -8.72 35.24
C ILE A 312 1.15 -9.28 35.37
N LEU A 313 0.27 -8.95 34.42
CA LEU A 313 -1.15 -9.31 34.48
C LEU A 313 -1.46 -10.73 34.02
N PHE A 314 -0.85 -11.15 32.92
CA PHE A 314 -1.20 -12.40 32.24
C PHE A 314 -0.05 -13.42 32.25
N GLY A 315 1.15 -13.01 32.64
CA GLY A 315 2.37 -13.82 32.53
C GLY A 315 3.14 -13.58 31.23
N THR A 316 4.39 -14.05 31.21
CA THR A 316 5.33 -13.87 30.09
C THR A 316 4.91 -14.58 28.81
N ASP A 317 4.19 -15.69 28.96
CA ASP A 317 3.90 -16.64 27.88
C ASP A 317 2.43 -16.55 27.42
N HIS A 318 1.68 -15.58 27.95
CA HIS A 318 0.32 -15.31 27.51
C HIS A 318 0.31 -14.72 26.09
N TYR A 319 -0.64 -15.14 25.26
CA TYR A 319 -0.71 -14.77 23.84
C TYR A 319 -0.68 -13.25 23.60
N ARG A 320 -1.39 -12.45 24.42
CA ARG A 320 -1.34 -10.97 24.31
C ARG A 320 0.06 -10.39 24.55
N THR A 321 0.77 -10.93 25.54
CA THR A 321 2.15 -10.54 25.85
C THR A 321 3.09 -10.89 24.69
N LEU A 322 2.92 -12.09 24.11
CA LEU A 322 3.74 -12.54 22.97
C LEU A 322 3.46 -11.72 21.70
N ALA A 323 2.20 -11.38 21.41
CA ALA A 323 1.85 -10.52 20.26
C ALA A 323 2.53 -9.14 20.33
N SER A 324 2.52 -8.49 21.50
CA SER A 324 3.24 -7.22 21.71
C SER A 324 4.75 -7.35 21.50
N ARG A 325 5.34 -8.48 21.92
CA ARG A 325 6.76 -8.77 21.73
C ARG A 325 7.12 -9.07 20.27
N VAL A 326 6.23 -9.72 19.50
CA VAL A 326 6.40 -9.92 18.06
C VAL A 326 6.37 -8.57 17.33
N GLY A 327 5.45 -7.67 17.70
CA GLY A 327 5.42 -6.29 17.21
C GLY A 327 6.71 -5.51 17.52
N LEU A 328 7.25 -5.65 18.74
CA LEU A 328 8.56 -5.10 19.10
C LEU A 328 9.68 -5.66 18.21
N GLY A 329 9.67 -6.96 17.90
CA GLY A 329 10.63 -7.58 16.98
C GLY A 329 10.59 -6.95 15.58
N MET A 330 9.39 -6.67 15.07
CA MET A 330 9.20 -5.99 13.79
C MET A 330 9.70 -4.53 13.84
N LEU A 331 9.47 -3.81 14.93
CA LEU A 331 10.04 -2.47 15.11
C LEU A 331 11.57 -2.50 15.14
N LEU A 332 12.17 -3.41 15.92
CA LEU A 332 13.63 -3.57 16.02
C LEU A 332 14.25 -3.86 14.65
N TRP A 333 13.58 -4.67 13.84
CA TRP A 333 13.91 -4.88 12.43
C TRP A 333 13.85 -3.56 11.63
N GLY A 334 12.75 -2.82 11.75
CA GLY A 334 12.53 -1.55 11.03
C GLY A 334 13.60 -0.48 11.33
N ILE A 335 14.10 -0.41 12.56
CA ILE A 335 15.19 0.49 12.96
C ILE A 335 16.60 -0.07 12.70
N GLY A 336 16.71 -1.29 12.17
CA GLY A 336 17.98 -1.92 11.83
C GLY A 336 18.73 -2.59 12.98
N ARG A 337 18.12 -2.75 14.16
CA ARG A 337 18.65 -3.54 15.30
C ARG A 337 18.37 -5.04 15.08
N LEU A 338 18.95 -5.58 14.02
CA LEU A 338 18.63 -6.93 13.51
C LEU A 338 18.97 -8.04 14.51
N ASP A 339 20.09 -7.94 15.24
CA ASP A 339 20.52 -8.96 16.20
C ASP A 339 19.55 -9.07 17.39
N GLU A 340 19.09 -7.93 17.92
CA GLU A 340 18.10 -7.90 19.00
C GLU A 340 16.72 -8.39 18.53
N ALA A 341 16.35 -8.08 17.29
CA ALA A 341 15.11 -8.60 16.68
C ALA A 341 15.19 -10.12 16.53
N GLU A 342 16.31 -10.65 16.05
CA GLU A 342 16.57 -12.08 15.91
C GLU A 342 16.46 -12.81 17.24
N ASP A 343 17.19 -12.35 18.27
CA ASP A 343 17.20 -12.97 19.59
C ASP A 343 15.81 -12.97 20.23
N LEU A 344 15.08 -11.84 20.11
CA LEU A 344 13.73 -11.72 20.64
C LEU A 344 12.76 -12.70 19.94
N LEU A 345 12.77 -12.75 18.61
CA LEU A 345 11.86 -13.60 17.83
C LEU A 345 12.18 -15.09 18.02
N LYS A 346 13.47 -15.48 18.05
CA LYS A 346 13.89 -16.85 18.39
C LYS A 346 13.41 -17.28 19.76
N ASN A 347 13.55 -16.42 20.78
CA ASN A 347 13.08 -16.71 22.13
C ASN A 347 11.57 -16.95 22.16
N ILE A 348 10.81 -16.15 21.41
CA ILE A 348 9.34 -16.28 21.31
C ILE A 348 8.96 -17.60 20.63
N ILE A 349 9.56 -17.93 19.49
CA ILE A 349 9.29 -19.17 18.74
C ILE A 349 9.62 -20.40 19.60
N ALA A 350 10.77 -20.40 20.28
CA ALA A 350 11.18 -21.52 21.14
C ALA A 350 10.15 -21.79 22.25
N LYS A 351 9.62 -20.73 22.87
CA LYS A 351 8.58 -20.84 23.92
C LYS A 351 7.21 -21.26 23.40
N LEU A 352 6.88 -20.87 22.16
CA LEU A 352 5.59 -21.18 21.55
C LEU A 352 5.46 -22.64 21.13
N ASN A 353 6.59 -23.32 20.84
CA ASN A 353 6.60 -24.77 20.56
C ASN A 353 6.08 -25.62 21.73
N ASP A 354 6.08 -25.09 22.95
CA ASP A 354 5.63 -25.79 24.17
C ASP A 354 4.14 -25.55 24.51
N LEU A 355 3.41 -24.74 23.72
CA LEU A 355 2.04 -24.32 24.03
C LEU A 355 1.01 -24.78 22.97
N PRO A 356 -0.03 -25.55 23.33
CA PRO A 356 -1.09 -25.92 22.38
C PRO A 356 -2.08 -24.77 22.11
N GLY A 357 -2.66 -24.71 20.91
CA GLY A 357 -3.79 -23.80 20.56
C GLY A 357 -3.38 -22.46 19.92
N LYS A 358 -4.00 -21.33 20.34
CA LYS A 358 -3.84 -19.96 19.76
C LYS A 358 -2.39 -19.45 19.67
N ALA A 359 -1.45 -20.15 20.31
CA ALA A 359 0.00 -20.00 20.16
C ALA A 359 0.47 -20.11 18.69
N GLY A 360 -0.22 -20.89 17.85
CA GLY A 360 0.19 -21.10 16.44
C GLY A 360 0.12 -19.83 15.57
N ILE A 361 -0.86 -18.93 15.75
CA ILE A 361 -0.96 -17.70 14.94
C ILE A 361 0.24 -16.78 15.22
N ILE A 362 0.54 -16.57 16.50
CA ILE A 362 1.64 -15.71 16.95
C ILE A 362 2.98 -16.36 16.60
N GLY A 363 3.08 -17.69 16.68
CA GLY A 363 4.29 -18.43 16.28
C GLY A 363 4.58 -18.25 14.81
N ARG A 364 3.56 -18.35 13.95
CA ARG A 364 3.70 -18.09 12.51
C ARG A 364 4.09 -16.65 12.22
N GLU A 365 3.47 -15.68 12.87
CA GLU A 365 3.84 -14.26 12.73
C GLU A 365 5.30 -14.01 13.16
N ALA A 366 5.71 -14.58 14.29
CA ALA A 366 7.09 -14.50 14.77
C ALA A 366 8.09 -15.13 13.78
N ALA A 367 7.74 -16.28 13.20
CA ALA A 367 8.57 -16.97 12.21
C ALA A 367 8.65 -16.20 10.88
N ILE A 368 7.55 -15.59 10.43
CA ILE A 368 7.55 -14.70 9.25
C ILE A 368 8.47 -13.50 9.51
N ASN A 369 8.33 -12.84 10.66
CA ASN A 369 9.17 -11.69 11.03
C ASN A 369 10.65 -12.09 11.17
N LEU A 370 10.94 -13.28 11.71
CA LEU A 370 12.31 -13.80 11.80
C LEU A 370 12.89 -14.05 10.40
N GLY A 371 12.08 -14.60 9.48
CA GLY A 371 12.46 -14.74 8.08
C GLY A 371 12.78 -13.39 7.42
N MET A 372 12.08 -12.31 7.78
CA MET A 372 12.40 -10.95 7.31
C MET A 372 13.74 -10.44 7.85
N VAL A 373 14.02 -10.71 9.13
CA VAL A 373 15.30 -10.36 9.75
C VAL A 373 16.45 -11.09 9.03
N TYR A 374 16.32 -12.40 8.82
CA TYR A 374 17.32 -13.17 8.07
C TYR A 374 17.50 -12.69 6.64
N TRP A 375 16.41 -12.38 5.94
CA TRP A 375 16.48 -11.81 4.59
C TRP A 375 17.27 -10.49 4.59
N HIS A 376 17.02 -9.59 5.54
CA HIS A 376 17.78 -8.32 5.68
C HIS A 376 19.24 -8.51 6.07
N GLN A 377 19.58 -9.58 6.78
CA GLN A 377 20.96 -9.97 7.09
C GLN A 377 21.67 -10.64 5.90
N GLY A 378 20.98 -10.93 4.79
CA GLY A 378 21.52 -11.69 3.65
C GLY A 378 21.53 -13.21 3.86
N ARG A 379 20.93 -13.70 4.95
CA ARG A 379 20.84 -15.11 5.33
C ARG A 379 19.63 -15.76 4.65
N LEU A 380 19.67 -15.82 3.32
CA LEU A 380 18.54 -16.23 2.48
C LEU A 380 18.08 -17.68 2.74
N LYS A 381 19.00 -18.58 3.09
CA LYS A 381 18.68 -19.98 3.41
C LYS A 381 17.86 -20.10 4.69
N GLU A 382 18.24 -19.39 5.74
CA GLU A 382 17.49 -19.37 6.99
C GLU A 382 16.13 -18.68 6.84
N ALA A 383 16.04 -17.64 6.01
CA ALA A 383 14.78 -17.02 5.65
C ALA A 383 13.84 -18.00 4.93
N GLU A 384 14.37 -18.76 3.96
CA GLU A 384 13.65 -19.81 3.24
C GLU A 384 13.08 -20.87 4.20
N ILE A 385 13.90 -21.33 5.15
CA ILE A 385 13.47 -22.31 6.17
C ILE A 385 12.33 -21.74 7.02
N CYS A 386 12.42 -20.49 7.47
CA CYS A 386 11.36 -19.88 8.28
C CYS A 386 10.03 -19.85 7.55
N TYR A 387 10.01 -19.40 6.29
CA TYR A 387 8.78 -19.35 5.51
C TYR A 387 8.28 -20.77 5.16
N GLY A 388 9.18 -21.70 4.81
CA GLY A 388 8.84 -23.10 4.53
C GLY A 388 8.15 -23.77 5.72
N MET A 389 8.70 -23.63 6.93
CA MET A 389 8.10 -24.17 8.16
C MET A 389 6.68 -23.65 8.40
N VAL A 390 6.43 -22.36 8.18
CA VAL A 390 5.10 -21.76 8.33
C VAL A 390 4.13 -22.32 7.29
N LEU A 391 4.57 -22.52 6.05
CA LEU A 391 3.74 -23.09 4.98
C LEU A 391 3.42 -24.57 5.23
N ASP A 392 4.39 -25.34 5.73
CA ASP A 392 4.21 -26.75 6.10
C ASP A 392 3.23 -26.90 7.26
N GLU A 393 3.33 -26.04 8.28
CA GLU A 393 2.38 -25.99 9.39
C GLU A 393 0.96 -25.67 8.89
N LEU A 394 0.82 -24.64 8.05
CA LEU A 394 -0.48 -24.23 7.49
C LEU A 394 -1.11 -25.30 6.60
N ALA A 395 -0.30 -26.13 5.93
CA ALA A 395 -0.79 -27.23 5.11
C ALA A 395 -1.59 -28.28 5.91
N VAL A 396 -1.26 -28.45 7.20
CA VAL A 396 -1.93 -29.42 8.10
C VAL A 396 -3.35 -28.98 8.47
N TYR A 397 -3.65 -27.68 8.53
CA TYR A 397 -4.86 -27.13 9.18
C TYR A 397 -5.98 -26.66 8.24
N GLY A 398 -5.93 -26.91 6.93
CA GLY A 398 -7.07 -26.55 6.06
C GLY A 398 -6.81 -26.34 4.58
N GLY A 399 -5.68 -26.81 4.03
CA GLY A 399 -5.41 -26.70 2.60
C GLY A 399 -4.99 -25.30 2.14
N GLN A 400 -4.57 -25.20 0.88
CA GLN A 400 -3.91 -24.01 0.31
C GLN A 400 -4.83 -22.79 0.05
N ASP A 401 -6.11 -22.86 0.45
CA ASP A 401 -7.13 -21.83 0.20
C ASP A 401 -7.30 -20.81 1.36
N ASN A 402 -6.35 -20.78 2.31
CA ASN A 402 -6.36 -19.85 3.45
C ASN A 402 -5.48 -18.61 3.16
N LEU A 403 -6.02 -17.41 3.37
CA LEU A 403 -5.29 -16.13 3.26
C LEU A 403 -4.00 -16.08 4.08
N ALA A 404 -3.92 -16.83 5.18
CA ALA A 404 -2.71 -16.94 6.01
C ALA A 404 -1.49 -17.52 5.24
N TYR A 405 -1.72 -18.24 4.13
CA TYR A 405 -0.65 -18.79 3.27
C TYR A 405 -0.01 -17.73 2.38
N LEU A 406 -0.73 -16.65 2.04
CA LEU A 406 -0.33 -15.74 0.97
C LEU A 406 0.92 -14.94 1.30
N GLU A 407 1.02 -14.43 2.53
CA GLU A 407 2.18 -13.63 2.94
C GLU A 407 3.48 -14.45 3.07
N PRO A 408 3.52 -15.59 3.80
CA PRO A 408 4.72 -16.42 3.83
C PRO A 408 5.09 -16.95 2.43
N TYR A 409 4.10 -17.26 1.57
CA TYR A 409 4.40 -17.73 0.22
C TYR A 409 4.91 -16.62 -0.71
N TYR A 410 4.37 -15.40 -0.58
CA TYR A 410 4.90 -14.20 -1.24
C TYR A 410 6.35 -13.94 -0.86
N ARG A 411 6.68 -14.05 0.43
CA ARG A 411 8.04 -13.85 0.92
C ARG A 411 8.99 -14.96 0.47
N LEU A 412 8.53 -16.20 0.46
CA LEU A 412 9.29 -17.31 -0.13
C LEU A 412 9.55 -17.09 -1.62
N ALA A 413 8.58 -16.54 -2.37
CA ALA A 413 8.76 -16.18 -3.77
C ALA A 413 9.82 -15.08 -3.97
N ILE A 414 9.91 -14.11 -3.06
CA ILE A 414 11.02 -13.14 -3.03
C ILE A 414 12.35 -13.86 -2.83
N ILE A 415 12.45 -14.81 -1.90
CA ILE A 415 13.68 -15.58 -1.71
C ILE A 415 14.06 -16.38 -2.97
N TYR A 416 13.10 -17.01 -3.64
CA TYR A 416 13.34 -17.67 -4.92
C TYR A 416 13.85 -16.69 -5.98
N HIS A 417 13.30 -15.49 -6.04
CA HIS A 417 13.74 -14.46 -6.97
C HIS A 417 15.19 -14.00 -6.69
N GLU A 418 15.50 -13.64 -5.45
CA GLU A 418 16.82 -13.17 -4.99
C GLU A 418 17.92 -14.25 -5.08
N THR A 419 17.53 -15.53 -5.15
CA THR A 419 18.45 -16.65 -5.35
C THR A 419 18.57 -17.08 -6.81
N GLY A 420 17.95 -16.35 -7.74
CA GLY A 420 17.99 -16.66 -9.18
C GLY A 420 17.06 -17.81 -9.62
N ARG A 421 16.24 -18.37 -8.72
CA ARG A 421 15.25 -19.43 -9.01
C ARG A 421 13.97 -18.83 -9.59
N TRP A 422 14.09 -18.08 -10.68
CA TRP A 422 12.99 -17.26 -11.23
C TRP A 422 11.75 -18.05 -11.66
N SER A 423 11.89 -19.31 -12.10
CA SER A 423 10.74 -20.17 -12.45
C SER A 423 9.91 -20.55 -11.21
N MET A 424 10.58 -20.88 -10.10
CA MET A 424 9.90 -21.14 -8.81
C MET A 424 9.26 -19.86 -8.27
N ALA A 425 9.96 -18.72 -8.39
CA ALA A 425 9.43 -17.42 -8.02
C ALA A 425 8.20 -17.04 -8.85
N GLU A 426 8.20 -17.28 -10.16
CA GLU A 426 7.05 -17.03 -11.04
C GLU A 426 5.84 -17.86 -10.62
N THR A 427 6.04 -19.16 -10.40
CA THR A 427 4.97 -20.06 -9.96
C THR A 427 4.37 -19.57 -8.64
N ALA A 428 5.23 -19.20 -7.68
CA ALA A 428 4.79 -18.75 -6.37
C ALA A 428 4.10 -17.38 -6.43
N PHE A 429 4.71 -16.37 -7.07
CA PHE A 429 4.10 -15.05 -7.26
C PHE A 429 2.79 -15.13 -8.06
N GLY A 430 2.74 -15.95 -9.11
CA GLY A 430 1.55 -16.14 -9.94
C GLY A 430 0.39 -16.72 -9.14
N LYS A 431 0.65 -17.75 -8.32
CA LYS A 431 -0.37 -18.30 -7.43
C LYS A 431 -0.82 -17.28 -6.38
N VAL A 432 0.11 -16.63 -5.68
CA VAL A 432 -0.24 -15.58 -4.70
C VAL A 432 -1.04 -14.46 -5.37
N TYR A 433 -0.70 -14.06 -6.59
CA TYR A 433 -1.40 -13.01 -7.33
C TYR A 433 -2.84 -13.43 -7.64
N LEU A 434 -3.06 -14.64 -8.15
CA LEU A 434 -4.39 -15.16 -8.44
C LEU A 434 -5.25 -15.30 -7.18
N ASP A 435 -4.67 -15.78 -6.08
CA ASP A 435 -5.39 -15.92 -4.82
C ASP A 435 -5.70 -14.55 -4.21
N ARG A 436 -4.73 -13.62 -4.16
CA ARG A 436 -4.98 -12.22 -3.72
C ARG A 436 -6.03 -11.54 -4.59
N GLN A 437 -5.98 -11.73 -5.91
CA GLN A 437 -7.00 -11.23 -6.82
C GLN A 437 -8.39 -11.79 -6.49
N LYS A 438 -8.49 -13.10 -6.26
CA LYS A 438 -9.75 -13.80 -5.94
C LYS A 438 -10.34 -13.34 -4.60
N TYR A 439 -9.51 -13.25 -3.56
CA TYR A 439 -9.98 -13.02 -2.19
C TYR A 439 -9.97 -11.55 -1.75
N LEU A 440 -9.01 -10.74 -2.24
CA LEU A 440 -8.82 -9.34 -1.85
C LEU A 440 -9.26 -8.35 -2.95
N GLY A 441 -9.37 -8.82 -4.20
CA GLY A 441 -9.71 -7.99 -5.36
C GLY A 441 -8.49 -7.41 -6.08
N LEU A 442 -8.73 -6.91 -7.30
CA LEU A 442 -7.70 -6.32 -8.17
C LEU A 442 -7.16 -4.98 -7.65
N ASP A 443 -8.02 -4.19 -7.02
CA ASP A 443 -7.66 -2.86 -6.50
C ASP A 443 -7.03 -2.95 -5.09
N ASN A 444 -6.73 -4.13 -4.56
CA ASN A 444 -6.05 -4.27 -3.29
C ASN A 444 -4.53 -4.01 -3.42
N LEU A 445 -3.94 -3.27 -2.49
CA LEU A 445 -2.53 -2.90 -2.53
C LEU A 445 -1.60 -4.13 -2.53
N ASP A 446 -1.90 -5.20 -1.79
CA ASP A 446 -1.09 -6.41 -1.78
C ASP A 446 -1.20 -7.20 -3.08
N THR A 447 -2.38 -7.20 -3.72
CA THR A 447 -2.55 -7.74 -5.08
C THR A 447 -1.64 -6.99 -6.06
N LEU A 448 -1.65 -5.65 -6.01
CA LEU A 448 -0.85 -4.79 -6.88
C LEU A 448 0.66 -4.89 -6.59
N ARG A 449 1.06 -5.04 -5.32
CA ARG A 449 2.44 -5.36 -4.93
C ARG A 449 2.90 -6.70 -5.48
N THR A 450 2.02 -7.69 -5.51
CA THR A 450 2.31 -9.00 -6.09
C THR A 450 2.44 -8.93 -7.59
N ALA A 451 1.57 -8.17 -8.26
CA ALA A 451 1.69 -7.89 -9.70
C ALA A 451 3.04 -7.22 -10.03
N ASN A 452 3.46 -6.23 -9.23
CA ASN A 452 4.76 -5.60 -9.39
C ASN A 452 5.92 -6.61 -9.25
N ALA A 453 5.89 -7.45 -8.23
CA ALA A 453 6.92 -8.46 -7.97
C ALA A 453 6.97 -9.54 -9.08
N LEU A 454 5.80 -9.99 -9.57
CA LEU A 454 5.71 -10.89 -10.71
C LEU A 454 6.26 -10.26 -11.99
N GLY A 455 5.92 -8.99 -12.24
CA GLY A 455 6.48 -8.20 -13.34
C GLY A 455 8.00 -8.07 -13.26
N HIS A 456 8.55 -7.83 -12.06
CA HIS A 456 10.00 -7.78 -11.83
C HIS A 456 10.69 -9.13 -12.03
N ASN A 457 10.03 -10.22 -11.63
CA ASN A 457 10.54 -11.57 -11.87
C ASN A 457 10.57 -11.92 -13.37
N LEU A 458 9.50 -11.59 -14.11
CA LEU A 458 9.43 -11.78 -15.56
C LEU A 458 10.47 -10.92 -16.30
N LEU A 459 10.71 -9.69 -15.83
CA LEU A 459 11.79 -8.83 -16.31
C LEU A 459 13.15 -9.53 -16.16
N SER A 460 13.42 -10.13 -15.01
CA SER A 460 14.68 -10.84 -14.74
C SER A 460 14.86 -12.08 -15.61
N GLN A 461 13.77 -12.73 -16.04
CA GLN A 461 13.82 -13.82 -17.02
C GLN A 461 13.98 -13.33 -18.48
N GLY A 462 13.96 -12.02 -18.72
CA GLY A 462 13.98 -11.45 -20.07
C GLY A 462 12.64 -11.51 -20.81
N ARG A 463 11.50 -11.69 -20.11
CA ARG A 463 10.14 -11.74 -20.70
C ARG A 463 9.47 -10.36 -20.59
N TYR A 464 9.89 -9.43 -21.43
CA TYR A 464 9.59 -8.01 -21.26
C TYR A 464 8.13 -7.63 -21.51
N ASP A 465 7.47 -8.20 -22.53
CA ASP A 465 6.07 -7.88 -22.81
C ASP A 465 5.12 -8.35 -21.71
N GLU A 466 5.41 -9.51 -21.14
CA GLU A 466 4.66 -10.07 -20.01
C GLU A 466 4.94 -9.30 -18.73
N SER A 467 6.20 -8.90 -18.51
CA SER A 467 6.57 -7.98 -17.43
C SER A 467 5.78 -6.67 -17.52
N TYR A 468 5.68 -6.07 -18.71
CA TYR A 468 4.94 -4.83 -18.93
C TYR A 468 3.47 -4.97 -18.53
N LYS A 469 2.80 -6.08 -18.89
CA LYS A 469 1.40 -6.32 -18.53
C LYS A 469 1.17 -6.23 -17.02
N PHE A 470 1.99 -6.93 -16.22
CA PHE A 470 1.83 -6.94 -14.77
C PHE A 470 2.29 -5.63 -14.11
N LEU A 471 3.37 -5.01 -14.59
CA LEU A 471 3.82 -3.71 -14.10
C LEU A 471 2.78 -2.61 -14.40
N ASN A 472 2.11 -2.67 -15.55
CA ASN A 472 1.07 -1.72 -15.92
C ASN A 472 -0.19 -1.88 -15.04
N ILE A 473 -0.61 -3.12 -14.76
CA ILE A 473 -1.68 -3.39 -13.78
C ILE A 473 -1.34 -2.77 -12.42
N ALA A 474 -0.12 -3.01 -11.93
CA ALA A 474 0.34 -2.43 -10.67
C ALA A 474 0.33 -0.88 -10.71
N LEU A 475 0.81 -0.28 -11.80
CA LEU A 475 0.88 1.18 -11.96
C LEU A 475 -0.50 1.82 -11.94
N GLU A 476 -1.42 1.33 -12.79
CA GLU A 476 -2.77 1.88 -12.93
C GLU A 476 -3.57 1.72 -11.63
N GLY A 477 -3.49 0.54 -10.99
CA GLY A 477 -4.17 0.29 -9.71
C GLY A 477 -3.62 1.17 -8.59
N GLN A 478 -2.30 1.31 -8.47
CA GLN A 478 -1.67 2.14 -7.43
C GLN A 478 -1.97 3.63 -7.62
N GLN A 479 -2.07 4.09 -8.87
CA GLN A 479 -2.50 5.46 -9.19
C GLN A 479 -3.98 5.70 -8.83
N LYS A 480 -4.86 4.74 -9.14
CA LYS A 480 -6.28 4.80 -8.77
C LYS A 480 -6.51 4.87 -7.27
N LEU A 481 -5.70 4.15 -6.49
CA LEU A 481 -5.80 4.11 -5.04
C LEU A 481 -5.48 5.43 -4.33
N MET A 482 -5.09 6.48 -5.07
CA MET A 482 -4.80 7.81 -4.53
C MET A 482 -3.82 7.78 -3.34
N LEU A 483 -2.84 6.87 -3.38
CA LEU A 483 -1.85 6.60 -2.31
C LEU A 483 -0.92 7.81 -2.01
N GLY A 484 -1.17 8.97 -2.62
CA GLY A 484 -0.20 10.05 -2.76
C GLY A 484 0.83 9.73 -3.84
N THR A 485 1.43 10.75 -4.46
CA THR A 485 2.47 10.57 -5.49
C THR A 485 3.76 9.94 -4.96
N ASP A 486 3.88 9.81 -3.64
CA ASP A 486 5.12 9.57 -2.92
C ASP A 486 5.16 8.18 -2.25
N HIS A 487 4.13 7.35 -2.45
CA HIS A 487 4.04 6.02 -1.82
C HIS A 487 5.10 5.04 -2.35
N PRO A 488 5.88 4.35 -1.47
CA PRO A 488 6.98 3.46 -1.87
C PRO A 488 6.62 2.41 -2.92
N ALA A 489 5.42 1.81 -2.83
CA ALA A 489 4.97 0.79 -3.78
C ALA A 489 4.80 1.36 -5.20
N LEU A 490 4.26 2.58 -5.33
CA LEU A 490 4.14 3.26 -6.63
C LEU A 490 5.52 3.60 -7.17
N LEU A 491 6.41 4.16 -6.33
CA LEU A 491 7.75 4.54 -6.73
C LEU A 491 8.59 3.33 -7.19
N ARG A 492 8.38 2.17 -6.55
CA ARG A 492 8.99 0.90 -6.98
C ARG A 492 8.47 0.44 -8.34
N THR A 493 7.17 0.58 -8.62
CA THR A 493 6.60 0.29 -9.95
C THR A 493 7.15 1.20 -11.03
N ILE A 494 7.24 2.51 -10.76
CA ILE A 494 7.85 3.48 -11.67
C ILE A 494 9.31 3.11 -11.97
N PHE A 495 10.09 2.75 -10.94
CA PHE A 495 11.46 2.28 -11.11
C PHE A 495 11.53 1.02 -12.01
N ASN A 496 10.74 -0.01 -11.71
CA ASN A 496 10.75 -1.26 -12.47
C ASN A 496 10.33 -1.06 -13.93
N ILE A 497 9.39 -0.16 -14.22
CA ILE A 497 9.03 0.21 -15.60
C ILE A 497 10.20 0.91 -16.29
N GLY A 498 10.94 1.78 -15.60
CA GLY A 498 12.15 2.39 -16.14
C GLY A 498 13.23 1.35 -16.50
N VAL A 499 13.47 0.39 -15.61
CA VAL A 499 14.39 -0.74 -15.88
C VAL A 499 13.91 -1.55 -17.08
N LEU A 500 12.61 -1.90 -17.13
CA LEU A 500 12.02 -2.63 -18.23
C LEU A 500 12.22 -1.92 -19.57
N LYS A 501 11.96 -0.62 -19.64
CA LYS A 501 12.14 0.19 -20.85
C LYS A 501 13.60 0.23 -21.29
N CYS A 502 14.54 0.29 -20.32
CA CYS A 502 15.96 0.16 -20.59
C CYS A 502 16.30 -1.20 -21.22
N LYS A 503 15.76 -2.30 -20.66
CA LYS A 503 16.01 -3.67 -21.17
C LYS A 503 15.32 -3.97 -22.51
N GLN A 504 14.25 -3.24 -22.84
CA GLN A 504 13.59 -3.26 -24.15
C GLN A 504 14.33 -2.41 -25.20
N GLY A 505 15.32 -1.60 -24.80
CA GLY A 505 16.04 -0.71 -25.71
C GLY A 505 15.32 0.60 -26.05
N THR A 506 14.20 0.91 -25.39
CA THR A 506 13.47 2.18 -25.55
C THR A 506 14.08 3.26 -24.66
N TYR A 507 15.33 3.63 -24.96
CA TYR A 507 16.17 4.44 -24.06
C TYR A 507 15.61 5.82 -23.72
N ASP A 508 14.91 6.48 -24.65
CA ASP A 508 14.27 7.78 -24.39
C ASP A 508 13.16 7.69 -23.33
N GLU A 509 12.28 6.69 -23.46
CA GLU A 509 11.25 6.41 -22.45
C GLU A 509 11.88 6.02 -21.12
N ALA A 510 12.89 5.14 -21.14
CA ALA A 510 13.61 4.70 -19.95
C ALA A 510 14.22 5.88 -19.16
N SER A 511 14.85 6.83 -19.86
CA SER A 511 15.41 8.06 -19.29
C SER A 511 14.34 8.88 -18.58
N GLY A 512 13.16 9.04 -19.19
CA GLY A 512 12.02 9.72 -18.58
C GLY A 512 11.54 9.04 -17.29
N TRP A 513 11.35 7.73 -17.33
CA TRP A 513 10.91 6.94 -16.17
C TRP A 513 11.93 6.94 -15.02
N LEU A 514 13.21 6.72 -15.32
CA LEU A 514 14.27 6.66 -14.30
C LEU A 514 14.55 8.02 -13.66
N LYS A 515 14.55 9.12 -14.44
CA LYS A 515 14.64 10.49 -13.88
C LYS A 515 13.46 10.81 -12.99
N ARG A 516 12.24 10.45 -13.41
CA ARG A 516 11.03 10.58 -12.59
C ARG A 516 11.16 9.78 -11.30
N SER A 517 11.66 8.55 -11.37
CA SER A 517 11.88 7.71 -10.18
C SER A 517 12.87 8.35 -9.21
N CYS A 518 14.03 8.83 -9.70
CA CYS A 518 15.01 9.53 -8.87
C CYS A 518 14.38 10.74 -8.16
N SER A 519 13.70 11.61 -8.90
CA SER A 519 13.08 12.82 -8.34
C SER A 519 12.02 12.51 -7.29
N LEU A 520 11.19 11.49 -7.51
CA LEU A 520 10.16 11.12 -6.55
C LEU A 520 10.74 10.46 -5.29
N TRP A 521 11.73 9.57 -5.43
CA TRP A 521 12.42 8.97 -4.28
C TRP A 521 13.17 10.01 -3.45
N GLU A 522 13.85 10.95 -4.12
CA GLU A 522 14.55 12.07 -3.48
C GLU A 522 13.57 12.97 -2.71
N LYS A 523 12.46 13.36 -3.34
CA LYS A 523 11.46 14.21 -2.70
C LYS A 523 10.79 13.53 -1.50
N ALA A 524 10.51 12.24 -1.60
CA ALA A 524 9.76 11.49 -0.58
C ALA A 524 10.64 11.03 0.59
N PHE A 525 11.87 10.59 0.33
CA PHE A 525 12.74 9.92 1.33
C PHE A 525 14.16 10.49 1.40
N GLY A 526 14.51 11.46 0.56
CA GLY A 526 15.84 12.04 0.46
C GLY A 526 16.84 11.17 -0.29
N GLU A 527 17.99 11.75 -0.60
CA GLU A 527 19.06 11.12 -1.40
C GLU A 527 19.78 9.97 -0.68
N ARG A 528 19.67 9.91 0.65
CA ARG A 528 20.27 8.84 1.46
C ARG A 528 19.47 7.53 1.39
N HIS A 529 18.25 7.56 0.86
CA HIS A 529 17.43 6.38 0.74
C HIS A 529 17.97 5.41 -0.33
N HIS A 530 18.07 4.13 0.01
CA HIS A 530 18.65 3.10 -0.87
C HIS A 530 17.99 3.06 -2.27
N SER A 531 16.66 3.23 -2.36
CA SER A 531 15.96 3.20 -3.65
C SER A 531 16.24 4.42 -4.54
N PHE A 532 16.62 5.57 -3.98
CA PHE A 532 17.15 6.68 -4.77
C PHE A 532 18.48 6.29 -5.42
N LEU A 533 19.40 5.72 -4.63
CA LEU A 533 20.71 5.28 -5.09
C LEU A 533 20.61 4.21 -6.18
N CYS A 534 19.69 3.25 -6.05
CA CYS A 534 19.41 2.26 -7.10
C CYS A 534 18.88 2.92 -8.37
N SER A 535 17.97 3.89 -8.25
CA SER A 535 17.41 4.61 -9.40
C SER A 535 18.48 5.41 -10.14
N LEU A 536 19.38 6.07 -9.39
CA LEU A 536 20.50 6.82 -9.95
C LEU A 536 21.54 5.90 -10.60
N THR A 537 21.79 4.73 -10.00
CA THR A 537 22.65 3.69 -10.56
C THR A 537 22.06 3.16 -11.88
N GLU A 538 20.77 2.86 -11.93
CA GLU A 538 20.14 2.40 -13.17
C GLU A 538 20.16 3.46 -14.27
N LEU A 539 19.94 4.73 -13.91
CA LEU A 539 20.07 5.83 -14.87
C LEU A 539 21.51 5.95 -15.40
N SER A 540 22.53 5.68 -14.57
CA SER A 540 23.93 5.66 -15.03
C SER A 540 24.22 4.48 -15.97
N ILE A 541 23.65 3.30 -15.70
CA ILE A 541 23.73 2.14 -16.59
C ILE A 541 23.07 2.46 -17.92
N LEU A 542 21.91 3.13 -17.92
CA LEU A 542 21.29 3.61 -19.15
C LEU A 542 22.22 4.56 -19.93
N MET A 543 22.96 5.45 -19.27
CA MET A 543 23.96 6.30 -19.96
C MET A 543 25.08 5.46 -20.60
N LEU A 544 25.53 4.38 -19.96
CA LEU A 544 26.50 3.45 -20.56
C LEU A 544 25.93 2.74 -21.77
N GLU A 545 24.69 2.25 -21.68
CA GLU A 545 23.99 1.57 -22.78
C GLU A 545 23.74 2.49 -23.98
N MET A 546 23.66 3.81 -23.76
CA MET A 546 23.62 4.84 -24.81
C MET A 546 25.01 5.27 -25.32
N GLY A 547 26.09 4.64 -24.85
CA GLY A 547 27.47 4.96 -25.24
C GLY A 547 27.98 6.29 -24.67
N GLN A 548 27.50 6.72 -23.49
CA GLN A 548 27.85 7.99 -22.85
C GLN A 548 28.46 7.77 -21.44
N PRO A 549 29.60 7.08 -21.33
CA PRO A 549 30.21 6.77 -20.03
C PRO A 549 30.65 8.00 -19.23
N GLU A 550 30.93 9.13 -19.90
CA GLU A 550 31.30 10.39 -19.25
C GLU A 550 30.14 10.99 -18.44
N LYS A 551 28.88 10.69 -18.82
CA LYS A 551 27.70 11.10 -18.04
C LYS A 551 27.40 10.12 -16.90
N ALA A 552 27.72 8.84 -17.07
CA ALA A 552 27.51 7.82 -16.04
C ALA A 552 28.44 8.01 -14.83
N LEU A 553 29.72 8.33 -15.08
CA LEU A 553 30.74 8.45 -14.05
C LEU A 553 30.37 9.38 -12.88
N PRO A 554 30.02 10.68 -13.09
CA PRO A 554 29.72 11.58 -11.98
C PRO A 554 28.48 11.14 -11.16
N MET A 555 27.54 10.44 -11.80
CA MET A 555 26.37 9.92 -11.10
C MET A 555 26.76 8.80 -10.14
N LEU A 556 27.63 7.89 -10.57
CA LEU A 556 28.12 6.79 -9.74
C LEU A 556 29.09 7.27 -8.66
N GLU A 557 29.91 8.30 -8.93
CA GLU A 557 30.72 8.96 -7.90
C GLU A 557 29.84 9.53 -6.78
N ARG A 558 28.72 10.18 -7.13
CA ARG A 558 27.73 10.65 -6.16
C ARG A 558 27.11 9.50 -5.36
N VAL A 559 26.72 8.40 -6.04
CA VAL A 559 26.19 7.20 -5.36
C VAL A 559 27.19 6.68 -4.32
N ARG A 560 28.46 6.52 -4.72
CA ARG A 560 29.51 6.00 -3.84
C ARG A 560 29.81 6.93 -2.66
N LEU A 561 29.79 8.25 -2.88
CA LEU A 561 29.97 9.23 -1.80
C LEU A 561 28.88 9.06 -0.74
N ILE A 562 27.61 9.04 -1.16
CA ILE A 562 26.47 8.88 -0.25
C ILE A 562 26.55 7.51 0.44
N GLN A 563 26.90 6.45 -0.29
CA GLN A 563 27.02 5.11 0.28
C GLN A 563 28.10 5.03 1.37
N LYS A 564 29.25 5.69 1.18
CA LYS A 564 30.32 5.76 2.19
C LYS A 564 29.88 6.49 3.46
N GLU A 565 29.04 7.52 3.34
CA GLU A 565 28.49 8.24 4.50
C GLU A 565 27.41 7.44 5.24
N CYS A 566 26.59 6.67 4.51
CA CYS A 566 25.36 6.08 5.04
C CYS A 566 25.50 4.61 5.46
N PHE A 567 26.40 3.85 4.84
CA PHE A 567 26.51 2.41 5.05
C PHE A 567 27.84 2.04 5.70
N ARG A 568 27.81 1.05 6.60
CA ARG A 568 29.03 0.39 7.07
C ARG A 568 29.72 -0.28 5.86
N PRO A 569 31.06 -0.38 5.84
CA PRO A 569 31.79 -1.11 4.81
C PRO A 569 31.25 -2.54 4.66
N ASN A 570 31.26 -3.09 3.43
CA ASN A 570 30.90 -4.48 3.10
C ASN A 570 29.42 -4.86 3.20
N LYS A 571 28.52 -4.13 2.52
CA LYS A 571 27.13 -4.58 2.33
C LYS A 571 26.82 -5.03 0.89
N PRO A 572 26.08 -6.14 0.70
CA PRO A 572 25.66 -6.62 -0.62
C PRO A 572 24.93 -5.56 -1.47
N GLN A 573 24.25 -4.60 -0.83
CA GLN A 573 23.54 -3.52 -1.53
C GLN A 573 24.43 -2.58 -2.35
N CYS A 574 25.75 -2.58 -2.14
CA CYS A 574 26.70 -1.75 -2.90
C CYS A 574 27.27 -2.49 -4.13
N ILE A 575 27.14 -3.82 -4.21
CA ILE A 575 27.74 -4.64 -5.28
C ILE A 575 27.27 -4.18 -6.66
N TYR A 576 25.96 -3.93 -6.80
CA TYR A 576 25.37 -3.52 -8.07
C TYR A 576 25.93 -2.19 -8.59
N SER A 577 26.00 -1.18 -7.72
CA SER A 577 26.52 0.15 -8.08
C SER A 577 28.03 0.15 -8.28
N GLU A 578 28.78 -0.63 -7.50
CA GLU A 578 30.23 -0.78 -7.66
C GLU A 578 30.58 -1.50 -8.97
N ARG A 579 29.81 -2.54 -9.35
CA ARG A 579 29.97 -3.18 -10.66
C ARG A 579 29.70 -2.18 -11.79
N ALA A 580 28.62 -1.40 -11.72
CA ALA A 580 28.32 -0.37 -12.71
C ALA A 580 29.43 0.68 -12.81
N PHE A 581 30.06 1.03 -11.69
CA PHE A 581 31.23 1.92 -11.66
C PHE A 581 32.44 1.28 -12.35
N GLY A 582 32.74 0.02 -12.07
CA GLY A 582 33.77 -0.73 -12.79
C GLY A 582 33.51 -0.82 -14.30
N ASP A 583 32.26 -1.09 -14.70
CA ASP A 583 31.85 -1.17 -16.11
C ASP A 583 32.01 0.20 -16.80
N THR A 584 31.74 1.30 -16.09
CA THR A 584 31.95 2.68 -16.56
C THR A 584 33.43 2.97 -16.78
N LEU A 585 34.28 2.63 -15.80
CA LEU A 585 35.73 2.82 -15.89
C LEU A 585 36.32 2.00 -17.04
N LEU A 586 35.88 0.76 -17.21
CA LEU A 586 36.29 -0.11 -18.32
C LEU A 586 35.92 0.53 -19.66
N SER A 587 34.72 1.10 -19.79
CA SER A 587 34.26 1.77 -21.01
C SER A 587 35.04 3.06 -21.33
N LEU A 588 35.60 3.71 -20.31
CA LEU A 588 36.51 4.86 -20.44
C LEU A 588 37.97 4.45 -20.67
N GLY A 589 38.29 3.14 -20.71
CA GLY A 589 39.66 2.64 -20.86
C GLY A 589 40.52 2.72 -19.59
N ARG A 590 39.94 3.00 -18.41
CA ARG A 590 40.63 3.06 -17.11
C ARG A 590 40.75 1.65 -16.51
N LEU A 591 41.56 0.81 -17.15
CA LEU A 591 41.60 -0.65 -16.90
C LEU A 591 42.06 -1.00 -15.48
N GLU A 592 43.12 -0.37 -14.96
CA GLU A 592 43.66 -0.68 -13.63
C GLU A 592 42.66 -0.34 -12.51
N GLU A 593 41.93 0.76 -12.68
CA GLU A 593 40.91 1.18 -11.73
C GLU A 593 39.70 0.24 -11.77
N ALA A 594 39.26 -0.16 -12.97
CA ALA A 594 38.19 -1.16 -13.12
C ALA A 594 38.58 -2.50 -12.46
N GLU A 595 39.83 -2.95 -12.64
CA GLU A 595 40.35 -4.16 -12.00
C GLU A 595 40.30 -4.11 -10.48
N ALA A 596 40.72 -2.98 -9.90
CA ALA A 596 40.69 -2.77 -8.45
C ALA A 596 39.27 -2.86 -7.91
N ILE A 597 38.29 -2.28 -8.62
CA ILE A 597 36.88 -2.33 -8.24
C ILE A 597 36.35 -3.76 -8.28
N TYR A 598 36.53 -4.49 -9.39
CA TYR A 598 36.02 -5.86 -9.49
C TYR A 598 36.64 -6.80 -8.45
N LYS A 599 37.96 -6.70 -8.20
CA LYS A 599 38.63 -7.45 -7.14
C LYS A 599 38.08 -7.15 -5.75
N SER A 600 37.66 -5.91 -5.50
CA SER A 600 37.12 -5.53 -4.19
C SER A 600 35.72 -6.11 -3.90
N ILE A 601 34.96 -6.47 -4.94
CA ILE A 601 33.57 -6.93 -4.79
C ILE A 601 33.35 -8.42 -5.09
N VAL A 602 34.29 -9.11 -5.76
CA VAL A 602 34.09 -10.50 -6.20
C VAL A 602 33.86 -11.46 -5.03
N ASP A 603 34.74 -11.47 -4.02
CA ASP A 603 34.62 -12.38 -2.87
C ASP A 603 33.33 -12.12 -2.09
N MET A 604 32.96 -10.85 -1.93
CA MET A 604 31.71 -10.45 -1.27
C MET A 604 30.48 -10.93 -2.06
N THR A 605 30.53 -10.83 -3.39
CA THR A 605 29.44 -11.25 -4.27
C THR A 605 29.28 -12.77 -4.25
N GLU A 606 30.38 -13.51 -4.33
CA GLU A 606 30.35 -14.98 -4.25
C GLU A 606 29.83 -15.47 -2.89
N GLN A 607 30.23 -14.83 -1.79
CA GLN A 607 29.74 -15.19 -0.45
C GLN A 607 28.26 -14.86 -0.26
N ALA A 608 27.79 -13.71 -0.76
CA ALA A 608 26.43 -13.24 -0.55
C ALA A 608 25.39 -13.96 -1.44
N LEU A 609 25.70 -14.13 -2.73
CA LEU A 609 24.75 -14.63 -3.74
C LEU A 609 25.06 -16.07 -4.17
N GLY A 610 26.30 -16.53 -3.97
CA GLY A 610 26.79 -17.81 -4.48
C GLY A 610 27.42 -17.71 -5.87
N GLN A 611 28.28 -18.67 -6.19
CA GLN A 611 29.09 -18.68 -7.43
C GLN A 611 28.32 -18.87 -8.74
N ASN A 612 27.07 -19.33 -8.65
CA ASN A 612 26.22 -19.61 -9.81
C ASN A 612 25.07 -18.61 -9.94
N HIS A 613 25.00 -17.60 -9.07
CA HIS A 613 23.97 -16.58 -9.17
C HIS A 613 24.19 -15.72 -10.44
N PRO A 614 23.12 -15.36 -11.17
CA PRO A 614 23.23 -14.56 -12.39
C PRO A 614 24.04 -13.26 -12.24
N ASP A 615 23.91 -12.55 -11.11
CA ASP A 615 24.70 -11.33 -10.87
C ASP A 615 26.19 -11.60 -10.62
N THR A 616 26.53 -12.71 -9.94
CA THR A 616 27.92 -13.16 -9.78
C THR A 616 28.53 -13.51 -11.14
N LEU A 617 27.76 -14.22 -11.97
CA LEU A 617 28.17 -14.56 -13.33
C LEU A 617 28.33 -13.31 -14.21
N MET A 618 27.48 -12.30 -14.03
CA MET A 618 27.61 -11.00 -14.68
C MET A 618 28.93 -10.32 -14.26
N LEU A 619 29.23 -10.27 -12.95
CA LEU A 619 30.50 -9.72 -12.46
C LEU A 619 31.71 -10.45 -13.07
N HIS A 620 31.68 -11.78 -13.13
CA HIS A 620 32.73 -12.55 -13.78
C HIS A 620 32.83 -12.27 -15.28
N LEU A 621 31.72 -12.01 -15.95
CA LEU A 621 31.71 -11.60 -17.36
C LEU A 621 32.35 -10.21 -17.54
N SER A 622 32.07 -9.25 -16.66
CA SER A 622 32.76 -7.95 -16.65
C SER A 622 34.28 -8.11 -16.45
N MET A 623 34.69 -8.97 -15.52
CA MET A 623 36.12 -9.28 -15.30
C MET A 623 36.77 -9.97 -16.51
N ALA A 624 36.03 -10.82 -17.22
CA ALA A 624 36.52 -11.44 -18.45
C ALA A 624 36.65 -10.44 -19.59
N ARG A 625 35.71 -9.47 -19.71
CA ARG A 625 35.82 -8.35 -20.65
C ARG A 625 37.02 -7.46 -20.34
N LEU A 626 37.31 -7.22 -19.06
CA LEU A 626 38.54 -6.54 -18.64
C LEU A 626 39.79 -7.32 -19.07
N CYS A 627 39.85 -8.64 -18.84
CA CYS A 627 40.97 -9.46 -19.30
C CYS A 627 41.15 -9.40 -20.82
N TYR A 628 40.05 -9.38 -21.57
CA TYR A 628 40.07 -9.18 -23.02
C TYR A 628 40.64 -7.83 -23.41
N ALA A 629 40.20 -6.74 -22.77
CA ALA A 629 40.70 -5.39 -23.00
C ALA A 629 42.20 -5.23 -22.65
N GLN A 630 42.70 -6.00 -21.69
CA GLN A 630 44.13 -6.09 -21.33
C GLN A 630 44.95 -6.98 -22.28
N GLY A 631 44.32 -7.63 -23.27
CA GLY A 631 44.98 -8.55 -24.21
C GLY A 631 45.22 -9.97 -23.67
N HIS A 632 44.70 -10.31 -22.48
CA HIS A 632 44.81 -11.64 -21.89
C HIS A 632 43.75 -12.61 -22.45
N LEU A 633 43.75 -12.81 -23.78
CA LEU A 633 42.72 -13.54 -24.53
C LEU A 633 42.44 -14.95 -24.01
N GLN A 634 43.48 -15.72 -23.68
CA GLN A 634 43.34 -17.09 -23.15
C GLN A 634 42.61 -17.14 -21.80
N LYS A 635 42.90 -16.19 -20.91
CA LYS A 635 42.24 -16.10 -19.60
C LYS A 635 40.79 -15.68 -19.78
N ALA A 636 40.53 -14.68 -20.63
CA ALA A 636 39.19 -14.22 -20.95
C ALA A 636 38.33 -15.36 -21.53
N ARG A 637 38.85 -16.09 -22.53
CA ARG A 637 38.16 -17.24 -23.14
C ARG A 637 37.74 -18.28 -22.11
N LYS A 638 38.69 -18.79 -21.33
CA LYS A 638 38.43 -19.83 -20.34
C LYS A 638 37.41 -19.38 -19.28
N ALA A 639 37.47 -18.11 -18.89
CA ALA A 639 36.48 -17.53 -17.96
C ALA A 639 35.08 -17.51 -18.60
N ILE A 640 34.94 -17.04 -19.84
CA ILE A 640 33.64 -16.94 -20.51
C ILE A 640 33.06 -18.31 -20.86
N GLU A 641 33.88 -19.28 -21.27
CA GLU A 641 33.42 -20.67 -21.52
C GLU A 641 32.84 -21.29 -20.25
N ASN A 642 33.51 -21.12 -19.10
CA ASN A 642 33.00 -21.56 -17.79
C ASN A 642 31.70 -20.83 -17.41
N ILE A 643 31.61 -19.52 -17.65
CA ILE A 643 30.38 -18.75 -17.41
C ILE A 643 29.25 -19.29 -18.30
N ALA A 644 29.50 -19.51 -19.60
CA ALA A 644 28.50 -20.02 -20.52
C ALA A 644 28.00 -21.43 -20.12
N GLU A 645 28.89 -22.31 -19.68
CA GLU A 645 28.54 -23.64 -19.15
C GLU A 645 27.64 -23.54 -17.91
N LYS A 646 28.01 -22.67 -16.95
CA LYS A 646 27.18 -22.42 -15.76
C LYS A 646 25.82 -21.80 -16.10
N LEU A 647 25.79 -20.84 -17.03
CA LEU A 647 24.53 -20.23 -17.50
C LEU A 647 23.63 -21.28 -18.17
N ASN A 648 24.20 -22.19 -18.98
CA ASN A 648 23.44 -23.30 -19.59
C ASN A 648 22.76 -24.20 -18.56
N ALA A 649 23.40 -24.43 -17.41
CA ALA A 649 22.84 -25.25 -16.35
C ALA A 649 21.76 -24.52 -15.51
N THR A 650 21.73 -23.18 -15.53
CA THR A 650 20.94 -22.37 -14.59
C THR A 650 19.79 -21.60 -15.23
N ILE A 651 19.96 -21.12 -16.47
CA ILE A 651 19.00 -20.25 -17.15
C ILE A 651 18.79 -20.69 -18.61
N GLY A 652 17.59 -20.45 -19.15
CA GLY A 652 17.19 -20.93 -20.49
C GLY A 652 18.10 -20.43 -21.62
N GLU A 653 18.12 -21.17 -22.75
CA GLU A 653 19.09 -20.94 -23.82
C GLU A 653 19.03 -19.54 -24.47
N ASP A 654 17.85 -18.93 -24.49
CA ASP A 654 17.62 -17.62 -25.09
C ASP A 654 17.73 -16.45 -24.09
N HIS A 655 18.26 -16.68 -22.88
CA HIS A 655 18.36 -15.63 -21.88
C HIS A 655 19.37 -14.52 -22.29
N PRO A 656 19.04 -13.21 -22.14
CA PRO A 656 19.89 -12.12 -22.59
C PRO A 656 21.34 -12.17 -22.10
N ILE A 657 21.58 -12.56 -20.83
CA ILE A 657 22.95 -12.68 -20.27
C ILE A 657 23.76 -13.75 -21.02
N LYS A 658 23.15 -14.89 -21.39
CA LYS A 658 23.83 -15.94 -22.16
C LYS A 658 24.20 -15.44 -23.54
N LEU A 659 23.29 -14.73 -24.22
CA LEU A 659 23.54 -14.16 -25.53
C LEU A 659 24.68 -13.12 -25.53
N ILE A 660 24.79 -12.33 -24.46
CA ILE A 660 25.92 -11.42 -24.28
C ILE A 660 27.23 -12.21 -24.11
N ALA A 661 27.26 -13.23 -23.24
CA ALA A 661 28.45 -14.05 -23.04
C ALA A 661 28.92 -14.74 -24.34
N VAL A 662 27.98 -15.27 -25.13
CA VAL A 662 28.25 -15.86 -26.44
C VAL A 662 28.80 -14.83 -27.43
N GLY A 663 28.25 -13.61 -27.46
CA GLY A 663 28.79 -12.52 -28.27
C GLY A 663 30.23 -12.17 -27.90
N VAL A 664 30.55 -12.09 -26.60
CA VAL A 664 31.91 -11.83 -26.12
C VAL A 664 32.86 -12.99 -26.47
N LEU A 665 32.40 -14.25 -26.47
CA LEU A 665 33.21 -15.36 -27.00
C LEU A 665 33.56 -15.18 -28.47
N GLY A 666 32.60 -14.72 -29.28
CA GLY A 666 32.85 -14.36 -30.69
C GLY A 666 33.97 -13.35 -30.85
N GLU A 667 33.96 -12.28 -30.03
CA GLU A 667 35.00 -11.23 -30.03
C GLU A 667 36.38 -11.77 -29.62
N VAL A 668 36.44 -12.67 -28.65
CA VAL A 668 37.69 -13.29 -28.19
C VAL A 668 38.26 -14.21 -29.28
N TYR A 669 37.43 -15.10 -29.85
CA TYR A 669 37.87 -16.01 -30.91
C TYR A 669 38.31 -15.27 -32.17
N TRP A 670 37.70 -14.12 -32.47
CA TRP A 670 38.14 -13.26 -33.56
C TRP A 670 39.54 -12.70 -33.33
N GLN A 671 39.81 -12.14 -32.15
CA GLN A 671 41.15 -11.62 -31.80
C GLN A 671 42.21 -12.74 -31.79
N GLU A 672 41.83 -13.98 -31.49
CA GLU A 672 42.70 -15.15 -31.62
C GLU A 672 42.88 -15.64 -33.07
N SER A 673 42.32 -14.93 -34.07
CA SER A 673 42.36 -15.30 -35.50
C SER A 673 41.67 -16.62 -35.83
N ASN A 674 40.73 -17.08 -34.99
CA ASN A 674 39.89 -18.25 -35.23
C ASN A 674 38.53 -17.83 -35.81
N ASN A 675 38.55 -17.44 -37.08
CA ASN A 675 37.40 -16.82 -37.75
C ASN A 675 36.17 -17.74 -37.83
N GLU A 676 36.36 -19.06 -37.98
CA GLU A 676 35.27 -20.03 -38.09
C GLU A 676 34.46 -20.12 -36.79
N ARG A 677 35.14 -20.22 -35.64
CA ARG A 677 34.47 -20.22 -34.34
C ARG A 677 33.88 -18.85 -34.01
N ALA A 678 34.61 -17.77 -34.33
CA ALA A 678 34.12 -16.41 -34.11
C ALA A 678 32.79 -16.18 -34.86
N GLN A 679 32.72 -16.55 -36.14
CA GLN A 679 31.51 -16.47 -36.94
C GLN A 679 30.36 -17.27 -36.31
N THR A 680 30.62 -18.51 -35.92
CA THR A 680 29.60 -19.37 -35.30
C THR A 680 28.99 -18.73 -34.05
N TYR A 681 29.82 -18.17 -33.17
CA TYR A 681 29.34 -17.52 -31.94
C TYR A 681 28.63 -16.19 -32.22
N PHE A 682 29.09 -15.38 -33.17
CA PHE A 682 28.38 -14.16 -33.57
C PHE A 682 27.00 -14.48 -34.17
N GLU A 683 26.90 -15.47 -35.05
CA GLU A 683 25.63 -15.91 -35.63
C GLU A 683 24.66 -16.40 -34.55
N GLN A 684 25.15 -17.21 -33.61
CA GLN A 684 24.34 -17.68 -32.47
C GLN A 684 23.85 -16.53 -31.60
N ALA A 685 24.73 -15.59 -31.22
CA ALA A 685 24.37 -14.45 -30.40
C ALA A 685 23.35 -13.54 -31.09
N ILE A 686 23.57 -13.18 -32.36
CA ILE A 686 22.68 -12.31 -33.12
C ILE A 686 21.33 -12.98 -33.34
N HIS A 687 21.30 -14.26 -33.74
CA HIS A 687 20.05 -14.98 -33.95
C HIS A 687 19.24 -15.09 -32.65
N GLY A 688 19.90 -15.41 -31.53
CA GLY A 688 19.24 -15.45 -30.24
C GLY A 688 18.74 -14.06 -29.78
N MET A 689 19.52 -13.00 -30.01
CA MET A 689 19.10 -11.63 -29.69
C MET A 689 17.92 -11.17 -30.55
N MET A 690 17.89 -11.50 -31.84
CA MET A 690 16.74 -11.23 -32.71
C MET A 690 15.48 -11.94 -32.20
N LYS A 691 15.60 -13.23 -31.86
CA LYS A 691 14.48 -14.03 -31.36
C LYS A 691 13.95 -13.49 -30.04
N ARG A 692 14.84 -13.04 -29.13
CA ARG A 692 14.47 -12.64 -27.78
C ARG A 692 14.11 -11.16 -27.62
N LEU A 693 14.88 -10.28 -28.24
CA LEU A 693 14.80 -8.83 -28.09
C LEU A 693 14.18 -8.13 -29.30
N GLY A 694 14.13 -8.81 -30.45
CA GLY A 694 13.76 -8.24 -31.74
C GLY A 694 14.97 -7.75 -32.55
N SER A 695 14.76 -7.61 -33.86
CA SER A 695 15.77 -7.13 -34.81
C SER A 695 16.14 -5.66 -34.57
N ASN A 696 15.18 -4.83 -34.17
CA ASN A 696 15.37 -3.39 -33.95
C ASN A 696 15.94 -3.03 -32.57
N HIS A 697 16.20 -4.01 -31.70
CA HIS A 697 16.76 -3.73 -30.39
C HIS A 697 18.20 -3.17 -30.52
N PRO A 698 18.57 -2.09 -29.78
CA PRO A 698 19.88 -1.44 -29.91
C PRO A 698 21.06 -2.40 -29.81
N LYS A 699 21.05 -3.34 -28.85
CA LYS A 699 22.11 -4.37 -28.73
C LYS A 699 22.20 -5.34 -29.90
N THR A 700 21.07 -5.74 -30.48
CA THR A 700 21.05 -6.62 -31.65
C THR A 700 21.69 -5.90 -32.83
N MET A 701 21.31 -4.64 -33.03
CA MET A 701 21.85 -3.77 -34.07
C MET A 701 23.33 -3.47 -33.86
N GLU A 702 23.75 -3.18 -32.62
CA GLU A 702 25.14 -2.92 -32.27
C GLU A 702 26.02 -4.13 -32.57
N LEU A 703 25.65 -5.31 -32.06
CA LEU A 703 26.40 -6.54 -32.27
C LEU A 703 26.49 -6.91 -33.76
N ALA A 704 25.38 -6.81 -34.49
CA ALA A 704 25.35 -7.08 -35.92
C ALA A 704 26.15 -6.05 -36.73
N SER A 705 26.08 -4.76 -36.37
CA SER A 705 26.85 -3.70 -37.02
C SER A 705 28.35 -3.84 -36.74
N LYS A 706 28.72 -4.18 -35.50
CA LYS A 706 30.11 -4.43 -35.11
C LYS A 706 30.67 -5.62 -35.88
N TRP A 707 29.94 -6.74 -35.93
CA TRP A 707 30.36 -7.90 -36.72
C TRP A 707 30.47 -7.59 -38.22
N SER A 708 29.51 -6.85 -38.78
CA SER A 708 29.55 -6.46 -40.19
C SER A 708 30.70 -5.51 -40.53
N ARG A 709 31.04 -4.56 -39.64
CA ARG A 709 32.05 -3.52 -39.88
C ARG A 709 33.47 -4.01 -39.63
N GLU A 710 33.68 -4.74 -38.54
CA GLU A 710 35.02 -5.10 -38.07
C GLU A 710 35.50 -6.44 -38.65
N TYR A 711 34.59 -7.35 -38.99
CA TYR A 711 34.90 -8.76 -39.22
C TYR A 711 34.55 -9.27 -40.63
N GLY A 712 34.05 -8.40 -41.52
CA GLY A 712 34.16 -8.54 -42.96
C GLY A 712 33.54 -9.77 -43.63
N LEU A 713 32.23 -10.04 -43.42
CA LEU A 713 31.48 -11.04 -44.20
C LEU A 713 30.15 -10.52 -44.74
N ASP A 714 29.88 -10.91 -46.00
CA ASP A 714 28.79 -10.54 -46.90
C ASP A 714 27.38 -10.60 -46.29
N SER A 715 26.62 -9.53 -46.50
CA SER A 715 25.16 -9.37 -46.68
C SER A 715 24.11 -10.26 -45.97
N LYS A 716 24.39 -11.48 -45.50
CA LYS A 716 23.42 -12.42 -44.91
C LYS A 716 22.90 -12.00 -43.54
N ALA A 717 23.74 -11.51 -42.63
CA ALA A 717 23.30 -11.05 -41.32
C ALA A 717 22.42 -9.79 -41.42
N MET A 718 22.87 -8.80 -42.19
CA MET A 718 22.11 -7.57 -42.47
C MET A 718 20.88 -7.83 -43.34
N SER A 719 20.91 -8.76 -44.30
CA SER A 719 19.70 -9.15 -45.06
C SER A 719 18.69 -9.92 -44.21
N SER A 720 19.14 -10.65 -43.18
CA SER A 720 18.25 -11.28 -42.19
C SER A 720 17.58 -10.24 -41.29
N ILE A 721 18.32 -9.21 -40.86
CA ILE A 721 17.77 -8.03 -40.16
C ILE A 721 16.77 -7.29 -41.06
N ASN A 722 17.17 -6.98 -42.30
CA ASN A 722 16.31 -6.24 -43.25
C ASN A 722 15.04 -7.04 -43.61
N ARG A 723 15.14 -8.35 -43.87
CA ARG A 723 13.96 -9.21 -44.10
C ARG A 723 13.05 -9.31 -42.87
N SER A 724 13.61 -9.39 -41.67
CA SER A 724 12.83 -9.40 -40.42
C SER A 724 12.08 -8.08 -40.24
N ASN A 725 12.74 -6.95 -40.53
CA ASN A 725 12.13 -5.63 -40.45
C ASN A 725 11.02 -5.43 -41.49
N ASP A 726 11.18 -5.96 -42.71
CA ASP A 726 10.14 -5.95 -43.75
C ASP A 726 8.91 -6.79 -43.35
N ILE A 727 9.09 -7.87 -42.58
CA ILE A 727 8.00 -8.73 -42.08
C ILE A 727 7.29 -8.11 -40.87
N GLN A 728 7.98 -7.32 -40.04
CA GLN A 728 7.35 -6.58 -38.93
C GLN A 728 6.64 -5.28 -39.36
N ALA A 729 7.00 -4.74 -40.53
CA ALA A 729 6.39 -3.54 -41.10
C ALA A 729 5.17 -3.82 -42.00
N ALA A 730 4.92 -5.08 -42.36
CA ALA A 730 3.75 -5.57 -43.08
C ALA A 730 2.72 -6.14 -42.10
#